data_AF-A0A093KMF6-F1
#
_entry.id   AF-A0A093KMF6-F1
#
_cell.length_a   1.000
_cell.length_b   1.000
_cell.length_c   1.000
_cell.angle_alpha   90.00
_cell.angle_beta   90.00
_cell.angle_gamma   90.00
#
_symmetry.space_group_name_H-M   'P 1'
#
loop_
_entity.id
_entity.type
_entity.pdbx_description
1 polymer ?
#
loop_
_entity_poly.entity_id
_entity_poly.type
_entity_poly.pdbx_seq_one_letter_code
_entity_poly.pdbx_strand_id
1 'polypeptide(L)'
;VLAEKRSLGSRDGPPHLVVVVPLHSGTAVHDTLRLLQSQDSAVVRVEEGKGGGFALLCPRLKQRWRFVTAQAGDHHAVLDLAKVADSLLFILDPTDGWDSAGEYCLSCLFAQGLPSYALAVPGGADLPPKKRIDAKKKLAKAIEKRFPEAKLFPLNTEQESTLLLRHLATQKQRHLAFRDRRAHLLAYAAEFVPGQESDLVGTLKVSGFVRGQTLDVNSLVHIVGHGDFQMSQVDAPPDPLSLNPRVGKGQKSRQDMEVQDDSLNGTDEMEEDVKVLMKADPSKQESLQSEVVPDPMEGEQTWPTEEELLEAEASLKASRRVVKVPKGTSKYQAAWIVDDGEEGNQEGDDEDDDIDDDIDDDMMEEAVSQEGESSEEEEEPAEEECETMTVSECLRDDQYDEKVEEDEQMLERYKQERMDEMFPDEVDTPRDVPARVRFQKYRGLKSFRTSPWDPKENLPRDYARIFQFQDFCRTRKHLFRKIEKEETEGASVGWYVTLHVCNVPVSVMESFKEGKPLVLFSLLPHEQKMSVLNFLVRRHPSNSEPVRAKEELIFHCGFRRFRASPLFSQHTSADKHKLERFLRPDTGLVVTVYAPITFPPASVLVFKERSNGNDWALHDLIATGSLLSVDPDRIVIKRLVLSGHPFKIFTRTAVVRYMFFSREDVMWFKPVELRTKWGRRGHIKEPLGTHGHMKCHFDG
;
A
#
# COMPACT_ATOMS: atom_id res chain seq x y z
N VAL A 1 28.02 18.31 -7.65
CA VAL A 1 28.89 17.45 -8.48
C VAL A 1 30.07 16.86 -7.71
N LEU A 2 31.09 17.64 -7.32
CA LEU A 2 32.30 17.06 -6.69
C LEU A 2 32.06 16.51 -5.27
N ALA A 3 31.10 17.06 -4.52
CA ALA A 3 30.67 16.52 -3.23
C ALA A 3 29.96 15.16 -3.42
N GLU A 4 28.93 15.08 -4.28
CA GLU A 4 28.25 13.81 -4.63
C GLU A 4 29.23 12.71 -5.08
N LYS A 5 30.25 13.06 -5.88
CA LYS A 5 31.29 12.10 -6.32
C LYS A 5 32.30 11.70 -5.23
N ARG A 6 32.29 12.36 -4.07
CA ARG A 6 33.08 11.97 -2.88
C ARG A 6 32.22 11.23 -1.85
N SER A 7 30.90 11.43 -1.84
CA SER A 7 29.98 10.79 -0.90
C SER A 7 29.66 9.32 -1.24
N LEU A 8 30.25 8.74 -2.30
CA LEU A 8 30.05 7.34 -2.68
C LEU A 8 31.37 6.65 -3.02
N GLY A 9 31.53 5.41 -2.57
CA GLY A 9 32.66 4.51 -2.87
C GLY A 9 34.03 4.97 -2.36
N SER A 10 34.11 6.12 -1.69
CA SER A 10 35.37 6.74 -1.24
C SER A 10 35.86 6.17 0.10
N ARG A 11 36.88 6.82 0.70
CA ARG A 11 37.32 6.51 2.08
C ARG A 11 36.23 6.81 3.12
N ASP A 12 35.44 7.86 2.89
CA ASP A 12 34.54 8.44 3.90
C ASP A 12 33.06 8.15 3.58
N GLY A 13 32.69 8.03 2.30
CA GLY A 13 31.36 7.60 1.85
C GLY A 13 31.23 6.06 1.79
N PRO A 14 30.00 5.50 1.83
CA PRO A 14 29.77 4.06 1.93
C PRO A 14 30.25 3.29 0.68
N PRO A 15 30.41 1.95 0.77
CA PRO A 15 30.72 1.10 -0.39
C PRO A 15 29.72 1.30 -1.53
N HIS A 16 30.20 1.38 -2.77
CA HIS A 16 29.33 1.44 -3.95
C HIS A 16 28.64 0.09 -4.14
N LEU A 17 27.34 0.04 -3.87
CA LEU A 17 26.53 -1.17 -3.93
C LEU A 17 26.09 -1.43 -5.37
N VAL A 18 26.64 -2.50 -5.95
CA VAL A 18 26.26 -3.02 -7.26
C VAL A 18 25.44 -4.28 -7.07
N VAL A 19 24.21 -4.29 -7.57
CA VAL A 19 23.37 -5.49 -7.58
C VAL A 19 23.40 -6.09 -8.97
N VAL A 20 23.82 -7.35 -9.05
CA VAL A 20 24.00 -8.11 -10.29
C VAL A 20 22.76 -8.97 -10.52
N VAL A 21 22.08 -8.74 -11.65
CA VAL A 21 20.82 -9.42 -11.99
C VAL A 21 20.99 -10.14 -13.34
N PRO A 22 20.97 -11.49 -13.39
CA PRO A 22 20.87 -12.24 -14.63
C PRO A 22 19.46 -12.11 -15.20
N LEU A 23 19.35 -11.67 -16.45
CA LEU A 23 18.07 -11.55 -17.14
C LEU A 23 17.74 -12.78 -17.99
N HIS A 24 18.63 -13.78 -18.04
CA HIS A 24 18.42 -15.03 -18.77
C HIS A 24 18.93 -16.22 -17.97
N SER A 25 18.11 -17.27 -17.90
CA SER A 25 18.34 -18.50 -17.12
C SER A 25 19.65 -19.21 -17.46
N GLY A 26 20.08 -19.17 -18.73
CA GLY A 26 21.35 -19.75 -19.20
C GLY A 26 22.62 -18.93 -18.89
N THR A 27 22.56 -17.80 -18.17
CA THR A 27 23.74 -16.94 -17.97
C THR A 27 24.61 -17.36 -16.78
N ALA A 28 25.88 -17.65 -17.05
CA ALA A 28 26.87 -18.08 -16.05
C ALA A 28 27.34 -16.93 -15.14
N VAL A 29 26.50 -16.53 -14.17
CA VAL A 29 26.80 -15.44 -13.23
C VAL A 29 28.14 -15.66 -12.51
N HIS A 30 28.42 -16.88 -12.04
CA HIS A 30 29.65 -17.20 -11.31
C HIS A 30 30.93 -16.82 -12.08
N ASP A 31 30.96 -16.95 -13.40
CA ASP A 31 32.12 -16.60 -14.21
C ASP A 31 32.26 -15.08 -14.39
N THR A 32 31.16 -14.33 -14.40
CA THR A 32 31.23 -12.85 -14.32
C THR A 32 31.76 -12.37 -12.97
N LEU A 33 31.40 -13.04 -11.87
CA LEU A 33 31.93 -12.72 -10.54
C LEU A 33 33.43 -13.02 -10.48
N ARG A 34 33.87 -14.18 -10.99
CA ARG A 34 35.29 -14.55 -11.10
C ARG A 34 36.09 -13.50 -11.89
N LEU A 35 35.59 -13.06 -13.06
CA LEU A 35 36.23 -12.02 -13.89
C LEU A 35 36.21 -10.61 -13.26
N LEU A 36 35.38 -10.37 -12.24
CA LEU A 36 35.41 -9.15 -11.42
C LEU A 36 36.33 -9.29 -10.19
N GLN A 37 36.60 -10.52 -9.74
CA GLN A 37 37.45 -10.86 -8.60
C GLN A 37 38.94 -10.99 -8.97
N SER A 38 39.28 -11.48 -10.18
CA SER A 38 40.65 -11.81 -10.60
C SER A 38 41.61 -10.63 -10.85
N GLN A 39 41.28 -9.44 -10.34
CA GLN A 39 42.05 -8.21 -10.57
C GLN A 39 43.27 -8.12 -9.65
N ASP A 40 44.49 -8.21 -10.20
CA ASP A 40 45.82 -8.15 -9.53
C ASP A 40 45.99 -7.12 -8.39
N SER A 41 45.21 -6.04 -8.42
CA SER A 41 45.31 -4.88 -7.52
C SER A 41 44.08 -4.71 -6.61
N ALA A 42 43.20 -5.69 -6.52
CA ALA A 42 41.98 -5.61 -5.72
C ALA A 42 42.00 -6.63 -4.57
N VAL A 43 41.68 -6.17 -3.35
CA VAL A 43 41.41 -7.05 -2.22
C VAL A 43 39.94 -7.45 -2.29
N VAL A 44 39.70 -8.73 -2.60
CA VAL A 44 38.38 -9.35 -2.51
C VAL A 44 38.16 -9.80 -1.08
N ARG A 45 37.01 -9.46 -0.49
CA ARG A 45 36.49 -10.15 0.70
C ARG A 45 35.17 -10.81 0.33
N VAL A 46 35.15 -12.14 0.37
CA VAL A 46 33.93 -12.94 0.28
C VAL A 46 33.28 -12.92 1.66
N GLU A 47 31.97 -12.73 1.73
CA GLU A 47 31.22 -12.80 3.00
C GLU A 47 30.65 -14.23 3.17
N GLU A 48 30.75 -14.77 4.39
CA GLU A 48 30.29 -16.13 4.69
C GLU A 48 28.76 -16.15 4.87
N GLY A 49 28.03 -16.32 3.77
CA GLY A 49 26.57 -16.41 3.78
C GLY A 49 25.99 -16.88 2.45
N LYS A 50 24.77 -17.43 2.48
CA LYS A 50 24.07 -17.94 1.28
C LYS A 50 23.77 -16.84 0.25
N GLY A 51 23.67 -15.58 0.67
CA GLY A 51 23.30 -14.40 -0.13
C GLY A 51 24.33 -13.93 -1.18
N GLY A 52 25.13 -14.84 -1.75
CA GLY A 52 25.90 -14.65 -2.99
C GLY A 52 26.55 -13.29 -3.19
N GLY A 53 27.56 -12.95 -2.40
CA GLY A 53 28.15 -11.60 -2.44
C GLY A 53 29.60 -11.48 -2.00
N PHE A 54 30.25 -10.42 -2.48
CA PHE A 54 31.62 -10.06 -2.07
C PHE A 54 31.84 -8.54 -2.09
N ALA A 55 32.74 -8.07 -1.23
CA ALA A 55 33.27 -6.72 -1.29
C ALA A 55 34.55 -6.68 -2.14
N LEU A 56 34.71 -5.63 -2.93
CA LEU A 56 35.87 -5.38 -3.79
C LEU A 56 36.51 -4.04 -3.40
N LEU A 57 37.74 -4.10 -2.91
CA LEU A 57 38.53 -2.94 -2.49
C LEU A 57 39.66 -2.73 -3.51
N CYS A 58 39.62 -1.65 -4.32
CA CYS A 58 40.69 -1.37 -5.28
C CYS A 58 41.41 -0.05 -4.96
N PRO A 59 42.56 -0.08 -4.25
CA PRO A 59 43.37 1.10 -3.96
C PRO A 59 43.79 1.88 -5.22
N ARG A 60 44.04 1.19 -6.34
CA ARG A 60 44.38 1.82 -7.65
C ARG A 60 43.30 2.77 -8.15
N LEU A 61 42.02 2.40 -7.99
CA LEU A 61 40.87 3.23 -8.38
C LEU A 61 40.37 4.13 -7.23
N LYS A 62 40.89 3.94 -6.01
CA LYS A 62 40.45 4.61 -4.77
C LYS A 62 38.93 4.47 -4.55
N GLN A 63 38.43 3.27 -4.83
CA GLN A 63 37.02 2.92 -4.79
C GLN A 63 36.81 1.60 -4.05
N ARG A 64 35.74 1.56 -3.24
CA ARG A 64 35.20 0.35 -2.59
C ARG A 64 33.82 0.03 -3.15
N TRP A 65 33.60 -1.22 -3.56
CA TRP A 65 32.30 -1.74 -4.02
C TRP A 65 31.84 -2.91 -3.15
N ARG A 66 30.52 -3.14 -3.11
CA ARG A 66 29.90 -4.39 -2.66
C ARG A 66 29.07 -4.94 -3.82
N PHE A 67 29.39 -6.15 -4.26
CA PHE A 67 28.63 -6.87 -5.30
C PHE A 67 27.70 -7.88 -4.63
N VAL A 68 26.38 -7.74 -4.85
CA VAL A 68 25.36 -8.72 -4.43
C VAL A 68 24.75 -9.34 -5.69
N THR A 69 24.55 -10.65 -5.74
CA THR A 69 23.72 -11.27 -6.78
C THR A 69 22.27 -11.38 -6.36
N ALA A 70 21.33 -11.12 -7.26
CA ALA A 70 19.91 -11.37 -7.07
C ALA A 70 19.36 -12.14 -8.28
N GLN A 71 18.81 -13.33 -8.06
CA GLN A 71 18.30 -14.19 -9.13
C GLN A 71 16.93 -13.69 -9.61
N ALA A 72 16.69 -13.64 -10.93
CA ALA A 72 15.42 -13.16 -11.50
C ALA A 72 14.18 -14.04 -11.19
N GLY A 73 14.35 -15.20 -10.54
CA GLY A 73 13.24 -15.95 -9.96
C GLY A 73 12.71 -15.33 -8.66
N ASP A 74 13.60 -14.83 -7.80
CA ASP A 74 13.22 -14.14 -6.56
C ASP A 74 13.04 -12.63 -6.83
N HIS A 75 11.89 -12.33 -7.40
CA HIS A 75 11.46 -10.95 -7.67
C HIS A 75 11.37 -10.10 -6.39
N HIS A 76 11.13 -10.69 -5.22
CA HIS A 76 11.10 -9.94 -3.95
C HIS A 76 12.50 -9.47 -3.55
N ALA A 77 13.49 -10.37 -3.54
CA ALA A 77 14.88 -10.03 -3.28
C ALA A 77 15.46 -9.08 -4.32
N VAL A 78 15.16 -9.30 -5.62
CA VAL A 78 15.57 -8.40 -6.71
C VAL A 78 15.02 -6.99 -6.50
N LEU A 79 13.73 -6.86 -6.15
CA LEU A 79 13.11 -5.56 -5.91
C LEU A 79 13.70 -4.86 -4.67
N ASP A 80 13.93 -5.56 -3.57
CA ASP A 80 14.46 -4.96 -2.34
C ASP A 80 15.93 -4.57 -2.45
N LEU A 81 16.75 -5.40 -3.10
CA LEU A 81 18.13 -5.03 -3.41
C LEU A 81 18.17 -3.84 -4.37
N ALA A 82 17.27 -3.76 -5.36
CA ALA A 82 17.16 -2.59 -6.24
C ALA A 82 16.65 -1.33 -5.53
N LYS A 83 15.89 -1.43 -4.43
CA LYS A 83 15.53 -0.29 -3.56
C LYS A 83 16.77 0.32 -2.88
N VAL A 84 17.87 -0.43 -2.70
CA VAL A 84 19.09 0.06 -2.01
C VAL A 84 20.32 0.18 -2.91
N ALA A 85 20.35 -0.50 -4.06
CA ALA A 85 21.46 -0.49 -5.01
C ALA A 85 21.82 0.92 -5.49
N ASP A 86 23.10 1.30 -5.45
CA ASP A 86 23.56 2.53 -6.11
C ASP A 86 23.63 2.31 -7.62
N SER A 87 23.96 1.08 -8.06
CA SER A 87 23.88 0.69 -9.47
C SER A 87 23.40 -0.74 -9.68
N LEU A 88 22.63 -0.96 -10.76
CA LEU A 88 22.24 -2.28 -11.23
C LEU A 88 23.14 -2.73 -12.39
N LEU A 89 23.67 -3.95 -12.31
CA LEU A 89 24.40 -4.59 -13.40
C LEU A 89 23.53 -5.70 -13.99
N PHE A 90 22.91 -5.43 -15.14
CA PHE A 90 22.12 -6.41 -15.85
C PHE A 90 23.02 -7.30 -16.69
N ILE A 91 22.97 -8.61 -16.45
CA ILE A 91 23.64 -9.64 -17.25
C ILE A 91 22.67 -10.14 -18.32
N LEU A 92 23.10 -10.05 -19.57
CA LEU A 92 22.36 -10.38 -20.78
C LEU A 92 22.98 -11.58 -21.50
N ASP A 93 22.15 -12.44 -22.07
CA ASP A 93 22.61 -13.50 -22.98
C ASP A 93 23.07 -12.90 -24.33
N PRO A 94 24.19 -13.36 -24.93
CA PRO A 94 24.68 -12.81 -26.19
C PRO A 94 23.78 -13.07 -27.42
N THR A 95 22.89 -14.05 -27.34
CA THR A 95 22.05 -14.58 -28.43
C THR A 95 20.64 -14.03 -28.37
N ASP A 96 19.96 -14.22 -27.23
CA ASP A 96 18.55 -13.92 -27.05
C ASP A 96 18.30 -12.71 -26.12
N GLY A 97 19.31 -12.30 -25.34
CA GLY A 97 19.28 -11.12 -24.48
C GLY A 97 18.66 -11.38 -23.11
N TRP A 98 17.35 -11.59 -23.04
CA TRP A 98 16.62 -11.81 -21.80
C TRP A 98 15.47 -12.82 -21.97
N ASP A 99 15.18 -13.55 -20.89
CA ASP A 99 14.08 -14.51 -20.78
C ASP A 99 12.76 -13.78 -20.46
N SER A 100 11.65 -14.51 -20.55
CA SER A 100 10.32 -14.16 -20.00
C SER A 100 10.38 -13.65 -18.55
N ALA A 101 11.05 -14.39 -17.66
CA ALA A 101 11.27 -13.98 -16.26
C ALA A 101 12.17 -12.72 -16.14
N GLY A 102 13.09 -12.53 -17.10
CA GLY A 102 13.91 -11.33 -17.21
C GLY A 102 13.10 -10.10 -17.62
N GLU A 103 12.24 -10.21 -18.63
CA GLU A 103 11.28 -9.18 -19.05
C GLU A 103 10.32 -8.83 -17.90
N TYR A 104 9.86 -9.83 -17.14
CA TYR A 104 9.02 -9.64 -15.97
C TYR A 104 9.72 -8.83 -14.87
N CYS A 105 10.91 -9.27 -14.45
CA CYS A 105 11.74 -8.56 -13.48
C CYS A 105 12.08 -7.12 -13.94
N LEU A 106 12.46 -6.94 -15.21
CA LEU A 106 12.70 -5.61 -15.77
C LEU A 106 11.46 -4.73 -15.65
N SER A 107 10.28 -5.23 -15.99
CA SER A 107 9.04 -4.44 -15.96
C SER A 107 8.68 -3.99 -14.54
N CYS A 108 8.87 -4.86 -13.55
CA CYS A 108 8.76 -4.51 -12.13
C CYS A 108 9.79 -3.44 -11.72
N LEU A 109 11.06 -3.58 -12.13
CA LEU A 109 12.15 -2.64 -11.82
C LEU A 109 11.99 -1.27 -12.50
N PHE A 110 11.47 -1.22 -13.74
CA PHE A 110 11.14 0.03 -14.43
C PHE A 110 10.06 0.81 -13.68
N ALA A 111 9.02 0.13 -13.21
CA ALA A 111 7.89 0.73 -12.49
C ALA A 111 8.22 1.08 -11.02
N GLN A 112 9.04 0.29 -10.32
CA GLN A 112 9.60 0.68 -9.02
C GLN A 112 10.51 1.90 -9.14
N GLY A 113 11.23 2.01 -10.26
CA GLY A 113 12.18 3.06 -10.57
C GLY A 113 13.61 2.53 -10.52
N LEU A 114 14.26 2.46 -11.69
CA LEU A 114 15.66 2.04 -11.79
C LEU A 114 16.63 3.07 -11.16
N PRO A 115 17.60 2.64 -10.34
CA PRO A 115 18.86 3.35 -10.08
C PRO A 115 19.68 3.61 -11.36
N SER A 116 20.94 4.03 -11.21
CA SER A 116 21.88 3.93 -12.34
C SER A 116 22.07 2.48 -12.75
N TYR A 117 22.23 2.21 -14.05
CA TYR A 117 22.35 0.84 -14.55
C TYR A 117 23.47 0.72 -15.60
N ALA A 118 24.00 -0.50 -15.73
CA ALA A 118 24.94 -0.90 -16.77
C ALA A 118 24.50 -2.25 -17.37
N LEU A 119 24.76 -2.45 -18.66
CA LEU A 119 24.43 -3.69 -19.39
C LEU A 119 25.70 -4.47 -19.69
N ALA A 120 25.78 -5.72 -19.25
CA ALA A 120 26.91 -6.61 -19.50
C ALA A 120 26.49 -7.87 -20.27
N VAL A 121 27.34 -8.31 -21.19
CA VAL A 121 27.18 -9.58 -21.92
C VAL A 121 28.41 -10.44 -21.66
N PRO A 122 28.32 -11.46 -20.78
CA PRO A 122 29.31 -12.53 -20.74
C PRO A 122 29.24 -13.41 -22.00
N GLY A 123 30.36 -14.07 -22.29
CA GLY A 123 30.39 -15.19 -23.23
C GLY A 123 30.22 -14.83 -24.70
N GLY A 124 29.98 -15.88 -25.49
CA GLY A 124 30.05 -15.84 -26.96
C GLY A 124 31.47 -15.93 -27.51
N ALA A 125 32.48 -16.29 -26.69
CA ALA A 125 33.77 -16.77 -27.22
C ALA A 125 33.57 -18.05 -28.04
N ASP A 126 32.58 -18.85 -27.64
CA ASP A 126 32.10 -20.10 -28.22
C ASP A 126 31.28 -19.89 -29.50
N LEU A 127 30.82 -18.65 -29.74
CA LEU A 127 30.07 -18.27 -30.94
C LEU A 127 31.04 -17.86 -32.07
N PRO A 128 30.95 -18.46 -33.27
CA PRO A 128 31.78 -18.09 -34.41
C PRO A 128 31.74 -16.58 -34.70
N PRO A 129 32.88 -15.93 -35.03
CA PRO A 129 33.01 -14.47 -35.00
C PRO A 129 32.00 -13.73 -35.91
N LYS A 130 31.58 -14.34 -37.02
CA LYS A 130 30.50 -13.82 -37.87
C LYS A 130 29.16 -13.78 -37.12
N LYS A 131 28.74 -14.92 -36.53
CA LYS A 131 27.50 -15.00 -35.71
C LYS A 131 27.55 -14.02 -34.54
N ARG A 132 28.71 -13.89 -33.88
CA ARG A 132 28.92 -12.98 -32.74
C ARG A 132 28.67 -11.51 -33.08
N ILE A 133 29.11 -11.06 -34.26
CA ILE A 133 28.86 -9.69 -34.75
C ILE A 133 27.36 -9.46 -35.00
N ASP A 134 26.67 -10.41 -35.63
CA ASP A 134 25.26 -10.25 -35.97
C ASP A 134 24.35 -10.41 -34.74
N ALA A 135 24.69 -11.28 -33.79
CA ALA A 135 24.04 -11.37 -32.49
C ALA A 135 24.14 -10.05 -31.72
N LYS A 136 25.34 -9.44 -31.64
CA LYS A 136 25.53 -8.11 -31.04
C LYS A 136 24.69 -7.01 -31.72
N LYS A 137 24.48 -7.07 -33.03
CA LYS A 137 23.59 -6.13 -33.76
C LYS A 137 22.11 -6.37 -33.44
N LYS A 138 21.66 -7.63 -33.32
CA LYS A 138 20.29 -7.96 -32.89
C LYS A 138 20.02 -7.45 -31.47
N LEU A 139 20.92 -7.80 -30.54
CA LEU A 139 20.85 -7.44 -29.13
C LEU A 139 20.88 -5.92 -28.94
N ALA A 140 21.71 -5.17 -29.68
CA ALA A 140 21.69 -3.71 -29.66
C ALA A 140 20.32 -3.13 -30.04
N LYS A 141 19.66 -3.66 -31.09
CA LYS A 141 18.30 -3.26 -31.50
C LYS A 141 17.20 -3.67 -30.51
N ALA A 142 17.42 -4.73 -29.73
CA ALA A 142 16.51 -5.12 -28.64
C ALA A 142 16.65 -4.15 -27.46
N ILE A 143 17.89 -3.89 -27.03
CA ILE A 143 18.24 -2.94 -25.97
C ILE A 143 17.68 -1.55 -26.30
N GLU A 144 17.87 -1.04 -27.51
CA GLU A 144 17.44 0.30 -27.93
C GLU A 144 15.94 0.57 -27.71
N LYS A 145 15.08 -0.46 -27.74
CA LYS A 145 13.64 -0.35 -27.45
C LYS A 145 13.31 -0.17 -25.97
N ARG A 146 14.18 -0.61 -25.05
CA ARG A 146 13.88 -0.73 -23.60
C ARG A 146 14.82 0.11 -22.73
N PHE A 147 16.05 0.33 -23.19
CA PHE A 147 17.08 1.15 -22.55
C PHE A 147 17.69 2.13 -23.57
N PRO A 148 17.08 3.31 -23.79
CA PRO A 148 17.67 4.35 -24.64
C PRO A 148 19.06 4.77 -24.14
N GLU A 149 19.97 5.08 -25.06
CA GLU A 149 21.37 5.52 -24.82
C GLU A 149 22.28 4.56 -24.02
N ALA A 150 21.81 3.35 -23.70
CA ALA A 150 22.55 2.43 -22.84
C ALA A 150 23.82 1.85 -23.47
N LYS A 151 24.91 1.78 -22.69
CA LYS A 151 26.19 1.23 -23.13
C LYS A 151 26.32 -0.24 -22.76
N LEU A 152 26.71 -1.05 -23.74
CA LEU A 152 26.87 -2.49 -23.63
C LEU A 152 28.35 -2.87 -23.42
N PHE A 153 28.63 -3.55 -22.31
CA PHE A 153 29.96 -4.02 -21.95
C PHE A 153 30.10 -5.53 -22.21
N PRO A 154 30.94 -5.98 -23.16
CA PRO A 154 31.34 -7.39 -23.21
C PRO A 154 32.13 -7.74 -21.93
N LEU A 155 31.96 -8.96 -21.41
CA LEU A 155 32.77 -9.50 -20.31
C LEU A 155 33.39 -10.85 -20.72
N ASN A 156 34.57 -10.79 -21.32
CA ASN A 156 35.38 -11.97 -21.69
C ASN A 156 36.80 -11.88 -21.15
N THR A 157 37.28 -10.66 -20.90
CA THR A 157 38.67 -10.38 -20.49
C THR A 157 38.70 -9.46 -19.28
N GLU A 158 39.78 -9.58 -18.51
CA GLU A 158 40.00 -8.75 -17.31
C GLU A 158 40.21 -7.27 -17.67
N GLN A 159 40.68 -6.98 -18.89
CA GLN A 159 40.75 -5.62 -19.41
C GLN A 159 39.35 -5.02 -19.59
N GLU A 160 38.39 -5.79 -20.11
CA GLU A 160 36.98 -5.40 -20.19
C GLU A 160 36.35 -5.25 -18.80
N SER A 161 36.67 -6.12 -17.82
CA SER A 161 36.17 -5.95 -16.45
C SER A 161 36.74 -4.70 -15.76
N THR A 162 38.00 -4.28 -16.03
CA THR A 162 38.48 -2.94 -15.59
C THR A 162 37.73 -1.79 -16.26
N LEU A 163 37.26 -1.95 -17.50
CA LEU A 163 36.50 -0.91 -18.21
C LEU A 163 35.10 -0.77 -17.60
N LEU A 164 34.46 -1.88 -17.23
CA LEU A 164 33.19 -1.87 -16.50
C LEU A 164 33.32 -1.28 -15.09
N LEU A 165 34.29 -1.73 -14.29
CA LEU A 165 34.54 -1.19 -12.93
C LEU A 165 34.80 0.32 -12.95
N ARG A 166 35.61 0.78 -13.91
CA ARG A 166 35.89 2.21 -14.15
C ARG A 166 34.64 2.95 -14.61
N HIS A 167 33.76 2.33 -15.39
CA HIS A 167 32.48 2.94 -15.76
C HIS A 167 31.60 3.13 -14.52
N LEU A 168 31.36 2.08 -13.72
CA LEU A 168 30.51 2.11 -12.53
C LEU A 168 30.95 3.22 -11.54
N ALA A 169 32.25 3.34 -11.27
CA ALA A 169 32.79 4.39 -10.39
C ALA A 169 32.79 5.82 -10.99
N THR A 170 32.66 5.98 -12.31
CA THR A 170 32.64 7.31 -12.96
C THR A 170 31.24 7.75 -13.42
N GLN A 171 30.30 6.81 -13.48
CA GLN A 171 28.91 6.98 -13.87
C GLN A 171 28.22 8.05 -13.03
N LYS A 172 27.37 8.86 -13.67
CA LYS A 172 26.48 9.78 -12.97
C LYS A 172 25.42 8.94 -12.25
N GLN A 173 25.28 9.14 -10.94
CA GLN A 173 24.26 8.44 -10.17
C GLN A 173 22.88 9.06 -10.42
N ARG A 174 21.86 8.20 -10.54
CA ARG A 174 20.46 8.60 -10.64
C ARG A 174 19.86 8.63 -9.24
N HIS A 175 19.52 9.83 -8.78
CA HIS A 175 18.83 10.07 -7.53
C HIS A 175 17.36 9.62 -7.61
N LEU A 176 16.88 8.94 -6.57
CA LEU A 176 15.50 8.50 -6.39
C LEU A 176 14.94 9.21 -5.16
N ALA A 177 14.07 10.20 -5.38
CA ALA A 177 13.59 11.11 -4.33
C ALA A 177 12.95 10.44 -3.09
N PHE A 178 12.52 9.17 -3.17
CA PHE A 178 12.09 8.40 -2.00
C PHE A 178 13.26 8.00 -1.08
N ARG A 179 14.39 7.62 -1.67
CA ARG A 179 15.63 7.16 -1.01
C ARG A 179 16.50 8.30 -0.51
N ASP A 180 16.64 9.36 -1.31
CA ASP A 180 17.48 10.52 -0.97
C ASP A 180 16.93 11.31 0.25
N ARG A 181 15.73 10.97 0.73
CA ARG A 181 15.00 11.65 1.81
C ARG A 181 14.83 10.83 3.09
N ARG A 182 15.32 9.58 3.14
CA ARG A 182 15.23 8.69 4.30
C ARG A 182 16.56 8.01 4.54
N ALA A 183 16.96 7.82 5.80
CA ALA A 183 18.09 6.96 6.11
C ALA A 183 17.72 5.51 5.78
N HIS A 184 18.61 4.78 5.13
CA HIS A 184 18.41 3.37 4.80
C HIS A 184 19.71 2.58 4.91
N LEU A 185 19.58 1.30 5.22
CA LEU A 185 20.68 0.39 5.50
C LEU A 185 20.39 -0.99 4.89
N LEU A 186 21.42 -1.58 4.29
CA LEU A 186 21.44 -3.00 3.92
C LEU A 186 22.25 -3.73 5.00
N ALA A 187 21.73 -4.85 5.51
CA ALA A 187 22.46 -5.68 6.46
C ALA A 187 23.69 -6.33 5.80
N TYR A 188 24.83 -6.30 6.47
CA TYR A 188 26.04 -7.07 6.13
C TYR A 188 26.17 -8.25 7.09
N ALA A 189 25.91 -8.02 8.38
CA ALA A 189 25.74 -9.06 9.39
C ALA A 189 24.48 -8.76 10.21
N ALA A 190 23.85 -9.81 10.74
CA ALA A 190 22.77 -9.71 11.70
C ALA A 190 22.98 -10.74 12.82
N GLU A 191 22.75 -10.34 14.06
CA GLU A 191 22.76 -11.20 15.25
C GLU A 191 21.42 -11.05 15.96
N PHE A 192 20.89 -12.16 16.47
CA PHE A 192 19.65 -12.15 17.24
C PHE A 192 19.94 -12.50 18.70
N VAL A 193 19.53 -11.62 19.62
CA VAL A 193 19.57 -11.85 21.06
C VAL A 193 18.12 -12.05 21.55
N PRO A 194 17.75 -13.23 22.07
CA PRO A 194 16.38 -13.48 22.54
C PRO A 194 15.99 -12.56 23.69
N GLY A 195 14.70 -12.25 23.81
CA GLY A 195 14.16 -11.45 24.91
C GLY A 195 14.09 -12.24 26.22
N GLN A 196 14.05 -11.53 27.34
CA GLN A 196 13.96 -12.16 28.67
C GLN A 196 12.60 -12.82 28.96
N GLU A 197 11.56 -12.43 28.20
CA GLU A 197 10.17 -12.88 28.42
C GLU A 197 9.72 -13.95 27.40
N SER A 198 10.40 -14.09 26.26
CA SER A 198 10.09 -15.11 25.24
C SER A 198 11.24 -15.34 24.27
N ASP A 199 11.53 -16.59 23.91
CA ASP A 199 12.57 -16.92 22.92
C ASP A 199 12.21 -16.49 21.47
N LEU A 200 10.92 -16.33 21.18
CA LEU A 200 10.39 -16.04 19.83
C LEU A 200 10.54 -14.57 19.40
N VAL A 201 10.76 -13.66 20.36
CA VAL A 201 10.84 -12.21 20.15
C VAL A 201 12.03 -11.65 20.92
N GLY A 202 12.85 -10.81 20.29
CA GLY A 202 14.11 -10.36 20.87
C GLY A 202 14.65 -9.07 20.28
N THR A 203 15.93 -8.82 20.58
CA THR A 203 16.67 -7.68 20.04
C THR A 203 17.51 -8.14 18.86
N LEU A 204 17.21 -7.63 17.67
CA LEU A 204 18.00 -7.87 16.47
C LEU A 204 19.09 -6.79 16.36
N LYS A 205 20.36 -7.21 16.42
CA LYS A 205 21.49 -6.35 16.05
C LYS A 205 21.70 -6.46 14.54
N VAL A 206 21.64 -5.34 13.82
CA VAL A 206 21.93 -5.31 12.37
C VAL A 206 23.09 -4.39 12.08
N SER A 207 24.16 -4.95 11.53
CA SER A 207 25.40 -4.23 11.19
C SER A 207 25.46 -3.91 9.70
N GLY A 208 25.68 -2.65 9.35
CA GLY A 208 25.72 -2.17 7.96
C GLY A 208 26.10 -0.70 7.81
N PHE A 209 26.04 -0.19 6.58
CA PHE A 209 26.39 1.21 6.28
C PHE A 209 25.16 2.10 6.11
N VAL A 210 25.16 3.27 6.77
CA VAL A 210 24.09 4.28 6.64
C VAL A 210 24.13 4.95 5.26
N ARG A 211 22.97 5.05 4.60
CA ARG A 211 22.77 5.66 3.27
C ARG A 211 21.59 6.63 3.27
N GLY A 212 21.57 7.56 2.31
CA GLY A 212 20.49 8.54 2.15
C GLY A 212 20.69 9.77 3.04
N GLN A 213 20.15 9.73 4.25
CA GLN A 213 20.21 10.81 5.25
C GLN A 213 20.89 10.35 6.55
N THR A 214 21.09 11.26 7.51
CA THR A 214 21.50 10.92 8.88
C THR A 214 20.43 10.06 9.56
N LEU A 215 20.87 9.14 10.42
CA LEU A 215 19.99 8.22 11.16
C LEU A 215 19.87 8.66 12.63
N ASP A 216 18.64 8.91 13.08
CA ASP A 216 18.27 9.27 14.46
C ASP A 216 17.65 8.06 15.17
N VAL A 217 18.15 7.71 16.36
CA VAL A 217 17.71 6.55 17.16
C VAL A 217 16.27 6.69 17.66
N ASN A 218 15.75 7.92 17.76
CA ASN A 218 14.38 8.20 18.21
C ASN A 218 13.34 7.94 17.10
N SER A 219 13.77 7.82 15.85
CA SER A 219 12.91 7.47 14.71
C SER A 219 12.62 5.97 14.65
N LEU A 220 11.43 5.62 14.16
CA LEU A 220 11.03 4.24 13.92
C LEU A 220 11.76 3.66 12.69
N VAL A 221 11.99 2.35 12.69
CA VAL A 221 12.61 1.62 11.57
C VAL A 221 11.63 0.62 10.99
N HIS A 222 11.42 0.66 9.68
CA HIS A 222 10.73 -0.40 8.97
C HIS A 222 11.74 -1.43 8.46
N ILE A 223 11.52 -2.70 8.82
CA ILE A 223 12.18 -3.85 8.21
C ILE A 223 11.32 -4.32 7.05
N VAL A 224 11.86 -4.25 5.83
CA VAL A 224 11.10 -4.50 4.60
C VAL A 224 10.53 -5.92 4.57
N GLY A 225 9.20 -6.02 4.54
CA GLY A 225 8.46 -7.28 4.56
C GLY A 225 8.11 -7.82 5.96
N HIS A 226 8.63 -7.23 7.04
CA HIS A 226 8.44 -7.71 8.41
C HIS A 226 7.74 -6.72 9.35
N GLY A 227 7.79 -5.40 9.10
CA GLY A 227 6.99 -4.41 9.84
C GLY A 227 7.76 -3.22 10.39
N ASP A 228 7.13 -2.47 11.29
CA ASP A 228 7.65 -1.25 11.94
C ASP A 228 8.11 -1.58 13.36
N PHE A 229 9.32 -1.17 13.72
CA PHE A 229 9.97 -1.49 15.00
C PHE A 229 10.70 -0.27 15.59
N GLN A 230 10.95 -0.30 16.91
CA GLN A 230 11.73 0.72 17.62
C GLN A 230 13.20 0.33 17.73
N MET A 231 14.10 1.31 17.62
CA MET A 231 15.51 1.17 18.00
C MET A 231 15.71 1.48 19.49
N SER A 232 16.67 0.81 20.14
CA SER A 232 17.12 1.14 21.50
C SER A 232 18.48 1.82 21.53
N GLN A 233 19.40 1.37 20.69
CA GLN A 233 20.81 1.79 20.69
C GLN A 233 21.40 1.71 19.29
N VAL A 234 22.36 2.60 19.01
CA VAL A 234 23.17 2.58 17.79
C VAL A 234 24.65 2.69 18.16
N ASP A 235 25.43 1.71 17.71
CA ASP A 235 26.87 1.62 17.94
C ASP A 235 27.65 1.82 16.63
N ALA A 236 28.91 2.23 16.73
CA ALA A 236 29.86 2.29 15.62
C ALA A 236 31.04 1.33 15.89
N PRO A 237 30.93 0.04 15.52
CA PRO A 237 32.09 -0.84 15.41
C PRO A 237 33.04 -0.37 14.29
N PRO A 238 34.32 -0.81 14.30
CA PRO A 238 35.30 -0.46 13.26
C PRO A 238 34.85 -0.91 11.86
N ASP A 239 35.17 -0.11 10.83
CA ASP A 239 34.77 -0.36 9.44
C ASP A 239 35.54 -1.55 8.81
N PRO A 240 34.88 -2.69 8.55
CA PRO A 240 35.53 -3.88 8.00
C PRO A 240 35.97 -3.68 6.54
N LEU A 241 35.37 -2.74 5.82
CA LEU A 241 35.64 -2.42 4.41
C LEU A 241 36.35 -1.07 4.26
N SER A 242 37.24 -0.77 5.21
CA SER A 242 38.12 0.39 5.19
C SER A 242 39.15 0.31 4.06
N LEU A 243 39.16 1.32 3.18
CA LEU A 243 39.92 1.30 1.92
C LEU A 243 41.45 1.38 2.11
N ASN A 244 41.89 1.92 3.24
CA ASN A 244 43.25 1.79 3.75
C ASN A 244 43.13 1.13 5.14
N PRO A 245 43.49 -0.14 5.35
CA PRO A 245 43.54 -0.71 6.69
C PRO A 245 44.54 0.07 7.53
N ARG A 246 44.19 0.38 8.79
CA ARG A 246 45.11 1.01 9.74
C ARG A 246 46.16 -0.01 10.17
N VAL A 247 47.24 -0.13 9.41
CA VAL A 247 48.46 -0.78 9.91
C VAL A 247 48.86 -0.05 11.20
N GLY A 248 48.84 -0.76 12.32
CA GLY A 248 49.06 -0.22 13.65
C GLY A 248 50.43 0.42 13.78
N LYS A 249 50.51 1.73 13.53
CA LYS A 249 51.69 2.53 13.85
C LYS A 249 51.75 2.74 15.36
N GLY A 250 52.31 1.75 16.06
CA GLY A 250 52.64 1.87 17.48
C GLY A 250 53.38 3.18 17.72
N GLN A 251 52.89 3.98 18.67
CA GLN A 251 53.41 5.31 18.93
C GLN A 251 54.87 5.22 19.42
N LYS A 252 55.84 5.63 18.58
CA LYS A 252 57.22 5.83 19.01
C LYS A 252 57.55 7.31 19.14
N SER A 253 58.18 7.63 20.26
CA SER A 253 58.81 8.92 20.60
C SER A 253 57.88 10.12 20.85
N ARG A 254 57.45 10.25 22.11
CA ARG A 254 58.04 11.30 22.96
C ARG A 254 58.73 10.63 24.15
N GLN A 255 59.70 11.33 24.72
CA GLN A 255 60.73 10.76 25.60
C GLN A 255 60.50 11.09 27.08
N ASP A 256 61.17 10.30 27.92
CA ASP A 256 61.58 10.58 29.31
C ASP A 256 60.49 10.66 30.40
N MET A 257 60.19 9.52 31.04
CA MET A 257 60.67 9.25 32.40
C MET A 257 60.53 7.76 32.80
N GLU A 258 61.43 7.28 33.66
CA GLU A 258 61.50 5.88 34.12
C GLU A 258 60.82 5.69 35.50
N VAL A 259 60.00 4.64 35.64
CA VAL A 259 59.88 3.83 36.87
C VAL A 259 59.65 2.36 36.44
N GLN A 260 60.16 1.42 37.24
CA GLN A 260 60.22 -0.02 36.97
C GLN A 260 59.38 -0.78 38.00
N ASP A 261 58.54 -1.73 37.56
CA ASP A 261 58.16 -2.93 38.34
C ASP A 261 57.64 -4.07 37.42
N ASP A 262 57.31 -5.23 38.00
CA ASP A 262 57.60 -6.54 37.41
C ASP A 262 56.47 -7.38 36.74
N SER A 263 56.90 -8.21 35.79
CA SER A 263 56.45 -9.58 35.42
C SER A 263 54.96 -9.99 35.20
N LEU A 264 54.68 -10.33 33.92
CA LEU A 264 54.11 -11.61 33.43
C LEU A 264 52.73 -12.14 33.94
N ASN A 265 51.67 -11.94 33.13
CA ASN A 265 51.02 -12.98 32.30
C ASN A 265 49.61 -12.57 31.82
N GLY A 266 49.19 -13.07 30.64
CA GLY A 266 47.82 -12.95 30.13
C GLY A 266 47.76 -12.39 28.70
N THR A 267 47.09 -13.09 27.79
CA THR A 267 46.88 -12.66 26.40
C THR A 267 45.53 -11.96 26.26
N ASP A 268 45.52 -10.63 26.35
CA ASP A 268 44.41 -9.82 25.85
C ASP A 268 44.67 -9.47 24.38
N GLU A 269 43.93 -10.11 23.48
CA GLU A 269 43.79 -9.60 22.12
C GLU A 269 42.90 -8.35 22.19
N MET A 270 43.46 -7.18 21.87
CA MET A 270 42.73 -5.91 21.91
C MET A 270 41.69 -5.84 20.79
N GLU A 271 40.48 -6.34 21.05
CA GLU A 271 39.30 -5.99 20.26
C GLU A 271 39.14 -4.46 20.26
N GLU A 272 39.01 -3.84 19.07
CA GLU A 272 38.85 -2.38 18.97
C GLU A 272 37.48 -1.97 19.53
N ASP A 273 37.47 -1.39 20.75
CA ASP A 273 36.28 -0.99 21.53
C ASP A 273 35.07 -0.57 20.68
N VAL A 274 33.98 -1.34 20.77
CA VAL A 274 32.71 -1.03 20.09
C VAL A 274 32.10 0.24 20.69
N LYS A 275 32.29 1.37 20.00
CA LYS A 275 31.86 2.67 20.51
C LYS A 275 30.35 2.86 20.35
N VAL A 276 29.63 2.90 21.47
CA VAL A 276 28.25 3.39 21.52
C VAL A 276 28.19 4.83 20.99
N LEU A 277 27.36 5.09 19.99
CA LEU A 277 27.11 6.45 19.51
C LEU A 277 25.97 7.10 20.29
N MET A 278 24.84 6.41 20.37
CA MET A 278 23.56 6.97 20.81
C MET A 278 22.66 5.89 21.42
N LYS A 279 21.77 6.31 22.32
CA LYS A 279 20.65 5.50 22.84
C LYS A 279 19.35 6.28 22.65
N ALA A 280 18.22 5.58 22.61
CA ALA A 280 16.90 6.22 22.46
C ALA A 280 16.54 7.02 23.72
N ASP A 281 16.02 8.24 23.55
CA ASP A 281 15.42 9.02 24.63
C ASP A 281 13.92 8.67 24.72
N PRO A 282 13.43 8.02 25.79
CA PRO A 282 12.03 7.56 25.86
C PRO A 282 11.00 8.70 25.86
N SER A 283 11.42 9.95 26.08
CA SER A 283 10.58 11.15 25.98
C SER A 283 10.53 11.78 24.58
N LYS A 284 11.39 11.35 23.65
CA LYS A 284 11.44 11.81 22.25
C LYS A 284 11.09 10.71 21.24
N GLN A 285 11.27 9.45 21.63
CA GLN A 285 11.05 8.27 20.79
C GLN A 285 9.62 8.21 20.26
N GLU A 286 9.47 7.99 18.94
CA GLU A 286 8.14 7.93 18.33
C GLU A 286 7.42 6.60 18.67
N SER A 287 6.13 6.69 19.01
CA SER A 287 5.31 5.53 19.40
C SER A 287 4.99 4.63 18.21
N LEU A 288 5.03 3.31 18.46
CA LEU A 288 4.61 2.24 17.54
C LEU A 288 3.09 2.20 17.29
N GLN A 289 2.29 3.00 18.01
CA GLN A 289 0.84 3.04 17.82
C GLN A 289 0.47 3.56 16.42
N SER A 290 0.03 2.64 15.56
CA SER A 290 -0.37 2.89 14.18
C SER A 290 -1.81 3.37 14.04
N GLU A 291 -2.71 2.99 14.95
CA GLU A 291 -4.14 3.33 14.93
C GLU A 291 -4.57 4.15 16.15
N VAL A 292 -5.53 5.04 15.95
CA VAL A 292 -6.30 5.63 17.05
C VAL A 292 -7.17 4.54 17.66
N VAL A 293 -7.14 4.39 18.99
CA VAL A 293 -8.18 3.64 19.72
C VAL A 293 -9.36 4.62 19.87
N PRO A 294 -10.51 4.41 19.20
CA PRO A 294 -11.63 5.34 19.32
C PRO A 294 -12.26 5.22 20.71
N ASP A 295 -12.56 6.35 21.34
CA ASP A 295 -13.37 6.32 22.56
C ASP A 295 -14.82 5.98 22.19
N PRO A 296 -15.43 4.92 22.77
CA PRO A 296 -16.83 4.59 22.50
C PRO A 296 -17.82 5.71 22.91
N MET A 297 -17.44 6.59 23.85
CA MET A 297 -18.27 7.70 24.34
C MET A 297 -18.02 9.04 23.61
N GLU A 298 -17.00 9.17 22.74
CA GLU A 298 -16.73 10.42 21.99
C GLU A 298 -17.86 10.85 21.03
N GLY A 299 -18.82 9.96 20.75
CA GLY A 299 -20.03 10.23 19.98
C GLY A 299 -21.35 10.18 20.78
N GLU A 300 -21.30 9.93 22.09
CA GLU A 300 -22.46 9.97 22.96
C GLU A 300 -22.65 11.38 23.53
N GLN A 301 -23.90 11.80 23.73
CA GLN A 301 -24.20 13.11 24.30
C GLN A 301 -23.95 13.07 25.82
N THR A 302 -22.68 13.23 26.20
CA THR A 302 -22.22 13.28 27.58
C THR A 302 -22.96 14.35 28.36
N TRP A 303 -23.23 14.06 29.64
CA TRP A 303 -23.76 15.06 30.56
C TRP A 303 -22.72 16.18 30.69
N PRO A 304 -23.12 17.47 30.63
CA PRO A 304 -22.19 18.59 30.79
C PRO A 304 -21.38 18.43 32.07
N THR A 305 -20.09 18.75 31.98
CA THR A 305 -19.15 18.56 33.09
C THR A 305 -19.54 19.43 34.29
N GLU A 306 -19.07 19.07 35.49
CA GLU A 306 -19.41 19.81 36.71
C GLU A 306 -18.95 21.28 36.63
N GLU A 307 -17.89 21.58 35.87
CA GLU A 307 -17.43 22.94 35.56
C GLU A 307 -18.38 23.68 34.60
N GLU A 308 -18.85 23.05 33.52
CA GLU A 308 -19.86 23.64 32.61
C GLU A 308 -21.21 23.85 33.30
N LEU A 309 -21.62 22.95 34.19
CA LEU A 309 -22.79 23.11 35.06
C LEU A 309 -22.63 24.29 36.02
N LEU A 310 -21.42 24.55 36.53
CA LEU A 310 -21.13 25.73 37.36
C LEU A 310 -21.18 27.04 36.56
N GLU A 311 -20.72 27.06 35.29
CA GLU A 311 -20.88 28.23 34.41
C GLU A 311 -22.34 28.46 33.98
N ALA A 312 -23.10 27.39 33.73
CA ALA A 312 -24.54 27.44 33.49
C ALA A 312 -25.30 27.95 34.74
N GLU A 313 -24.96 27.47 35.93
CA GLU A 313 -25.51 28.00 37.19
C GLU A 313 -25.13 29.48 37.40
N ALA A 314 -23.89 29.88 37.10
CA ALA A 314 -23.43 31.26 37.27
C ALA A 314 -24.18 32.23 36.34
N SER A 315 -24.38 31.85 35.08
CA SER A 315 -25.16 32.64 34.11
C SER A 315 -26.66 32.67 34.44
N LEU A 316 -27.25 31.57 34.92
CA LEU A 316 -28.63 31.54 35.43
C LEU A 316 -28.82 32.30 36.75
N LYS A 317 -27.78 32.41 37.59
CA LYS A 317 -27.77 33.27 38.79
C LYS A 317 -27.64 34.75 38.41
N ALA A 318 -26.95 35.08 37.31
CA ALA A 318 -26.85 36.45 36.80
C ALA A 318 -28.16 36.98 36.18
N SER A 319 -29.02 36.11 35.62
CA SER A 319 -30.29 36.52 34.98
C SER A 319 -31.49 36.62 35.93
N ARG A 320 -31.41 36.05 37.15
CA ARG A 320 -32.52 36.03 38.12
C ARG A 320 -32.78 37.38 38.81
N ARG A 321 -33.67 38.21 38.23
CA ARG A 321 -34.37 39.26 38.99
C ARG A 321 -35.33 38.66 40.01
N VAL A 322 -35.28 39.13 41.26
CA VAL A 322 -36.17 38.68 42.35
C VAL A 322 -37.36 39.63 42.48
N VAL A 323 -38.54 39.17 42.06
CA VAL A 323 -39.82 39.85 42.31
C VAL A 323 -40.29 39.55 43.75
N LYS A 324 -40.79 40.56 44.47
CA LYS A 324 -41.32 40.41 45.84
C LYS A 324 -42.84 40.35 45.84
N VAL A 325 -43.38 39.15 46.01
CA VAL A 325 -44.84 38.92 46.14
C VAL A 325 -45.27 39.14 47.61
N PRO A 326 -46.45 39.73 47.89
CA PRO A 326 -46.97 39.87 49.25
C PRO A 326 -47.15 38.54 50.00
N LYS A 327 -47.03 38.56 51.34
CA LYS A 327 -47.18 37.35 52.16
C LYS A 327 -48.64 36.86 52.20
N GLY A 328 -48.92 35.75 51.52
CA GLY A 328 -50.20 35.03 51.63
C GLY A 328 -50.64 34.29 50.37
N THR A 329 -50.04 34.58 49.20
CA THR A 329 -50.42 33.97 47.93
C THR A 329 -49.87 32.57 47.72
N SER A 330 -50.65 31.71 47.07
CA SER A 330 -50.21 30.37 46.60
C SER A 330 -49.21 30.47 45.43
N LYS A 331 -48.41 29.42 45.20
CA LYS A 331 -47.51 29.30 44.03
C LYS A 331 -48.21 29.58 42.71
N TYR A 332 -49.45 29.09 42.56
CA TYR A 332 -50.26 29.29 41.35
C TYR A 332 -50.62 30.78 41.15
N GLN A 333 -51.11 31.46 42.20
CA GLN A 333 -51.46 32.88 42.15
C GLN A 333 -50.27 33.80 41.82
N ALA A 334 -49.05 33.39 42.18
CA ALA A 334 -47.84 34.16 41.87
C ALA A 334 -47.45 34.12 40.38
N ALA A 335 -47.97 33.18 39.59
CA ALA A 335 -47.71 33.09 38.15
C ALA A 335 -48.55 34.05 37.30
N TRP A 336 -49.71 34.50 37.82
CA TRP A 336 -50.67 35.34 37.09
C TRP A 336 -50.44 36.85 37.24
N ILE A 337 -49.38 37.28 37.94
CA ILE A 337 -48.99 38.71 38.01
C ILE A 337 -48.09 39.03 36.81
N VAL A 338 -48.71 39.09 35.64
CA VAL A 338 -48.12 39.71 34.43
C VAL A 338 -48.26 41.22 34.57
N ASP A 339 -47.21 41.96 34.22
CA ASP A 339 -47.22 43.43 34.16
C ASP A 339 -47.58 43.83 32.73
N ASP A 340 -48.75 44.46 32.52
CA ASP A 340 -49.32 44.69 31.19
C ASP A 340 -48.44 45.63 30.33
N GLY A 341 -47.98 45.11 29.18
CA GLY A 341 -47.00 45.78 28.32
C GLY A 341 -47.05 45.32 26.86
N GLU A 342 -48.14 45.65 26.17
CA GLU A 342 -48.37 45.54 24.71
C GLU A 342 -48.55 44.12 24.12
N GLU A 343 -49.82 43.69 24.07
CA GLU A 343 -50.57 43.07 22.96
C GLU A 343 -49.84 42.18 21.91
N GLY A 344 -50.32 40.97 21.57
CA GLY A 344 -51.50 40.25 22.08
C GLY A 344 -51.87 38.96 21.31
N ASN A 345 -52.96 38.32 21.77
CA ASN A 345 -53.83 37.23 21.25
C ASN A 345 -53.76 36.80 19.75
N GLN A 346 -54.24 35.61 19.33
CA GLN A 346 -55.15 34.58 19.89
C GLN A 346 -54.87 33.23 19.18
N GLU A 347 -55.22 32.01 19.60
CA GLU A 347 -55.95 31.38 20.75
C GLU A 347 -55.08 30.13 21.17
N GLY A 348 -55.39 29.13 22.01
CA GLY A 348 -56.62 28.60 22.64
C GLY A 348 -57.13 27.32 21.90
N ASP A 349 -57.41 26.17 22.55
CA ASP A 349 -57.23 25.79 23.97
C ASP A 349 -57.13 24.24 24.13
N ASP A 350 -56.69 23.76 25.30
CA ASP A 350 -56.56 22.33 25.65
C ASP A 350 -57.81 21.79 26.40
N GLU A 351 -57.94 20.47 26.58
CA GLU A 351 -58.47 19.84 27.81
C GLU A 351 -58.18 18.31 27.84
N ASP A 352 -57.55 17.84 28.91
CA ASP A 352 -57.29 16.42 29.23
C ASP A 352 -58.38 15.84 30.16
N ASP A 353 -58.45 14.51 30.31
CA ASP A 353 -58.67 13.86 31.61
C ASP A 353 -58.28 12.36 31.57
N ASP A 354 -57.56 11.88 32.59
CA ASP A 354 -57.11 10.48 32.75
C ASP A 354 -58.14 9.61 33.50
N ILE A 355 -58.04 8.27 33.37
CA ILE A 355 -58.00 7.25 34.47
C ILE A 355 -58.18 5.82 33.92
N ASP A 356 -57.44 4.86 34.52
CA ASP A 356 -57.49 3.41 34.22
C ASP A 356 -58.74 2.68 34.78
N ASP A 357 -59.09 1.53 34.19
CA ASP A 357 -59.46 0.30 34.93
C ASP A 357 -59.42 -0.94 33.99
N ASP A 358 -58.93 -2.08 34.48
CA ASP A 358 -58.90 -3.39 33.78
C ASP A 358 -60.25 -4.14 33.87
N ILE A 359 -60.52 -5.09 32.94
CA ILE A 359 -61.20 -6.39 33.19
C ILE A 359 -61.29 -7.23 31.88
N ASP A 360 -60.97 -8.53 31.97
CA ASP A 360 -61.21 -9.57 30.94
C ASP A 360 -62.64 -10.17 31.02
N ASP A 361 -63.20 -10.61 29.89
CA ASP A 361 -63.88 -11.93 29.80
C ASP A 361 -63.99 -12.44 28.35
N ASP A 362 -64.24 -13.75 28.19
CA ASP A 362 -64.26 -14.54 26.95
C ASP A 362 -65.45 -14.25 25.99
N MET A 363 -65.35 -14.70 24.72
CA MET A 363 -66.24 -15.76 24.18
C MET A 363 -66.01 -16.14 22.69
N MET A 364 -65.90 -17.45 22.48
CA MET A 364 -66.22 -18.27 21.28
C MET A 364 -65.32 -18.25 20.03
N GLU A 365 -64.75 -19.43 19.78
CA GLU A 365 -64.40 -19.97 18.47
C GLU A 365 -65.65 -20.23 17.60
N GLU A 366 -65.47 -20.37 16.28
CA GLU A 366 -65.75 -21.67 15.67
C GLU A 366 -64.85 -21.88 14.43
N ALA A 367 -64.44 -23.13 14.19
CA ALA A 367 -63.62 -23.53 13.05
C ALA A 367 -64.44 -24.41 12.07
N VAL A 368 -63.81 -24.87 10.97
CA VAL A 368 -63.78 -26.30 10.53
C VAL A 368 -63.50 -26.43 9.02
N SER A 369 -62.29 -26.90 8.70
CA SER A 369 -61.93 -27.69 7.48
C SER A 369 -62.04 -27.00 6.10
N GLN A 370 -61.54 -27.57 4.99
CA GLN A 370 -60.97 -28.90 4.77
C GLN A 370 -59.82 -28.89 3.72
N GLU A 371 -59.03 -29.96 3.70
CA GLU A 371 -57.86 -30.18 2.81
C GLU A 371 -58.26 -30.68 1.40
N GLY A 372 -57.30 -30.64 0.46
CA GLY A 372 -57.42 -31.21 -0.89
C GLY A 372 -56.06 -31.30 -1.61
N GLU A 373 -55.81 -32.39 -2.33
CA GLU A 373 -54.46 -32.86 -2.74
C GLU A 373 -54.08 -32.55 -4.21
N SER A 374 -52.82 -32.89 -4.56
CA SER A 374 -52.21 -33.01 -5.90
C SER A 374 -51.84 -31.69 -6.63
N SER A 375 -50.86 -31.68 -7.56
CA SER A 375 -50.16 -32.82 -8.20
C SER A 375 -48.63 -32.64 -8.32
N GLU A 376 -47.95 -33.77 -8.49
CA GLU A 376 -46.55 -33.88 -8.92
C GLU A 376 -46.47 -33.71 -10.46
N GLU A 377 -45.40 -33.08 -10.97
CA GLU A 377 -44.93 -33.27 -12.35
C GLU A 377 -43.39 -33.28 -12.34
N GLU A 378 -42.79 -34.36 -12.84
CA GLU A 378 -41.34 -34.51 -13.03
C GLU A 378 -40.99 -34.22 -14.50
N GLU A 379 -39.90 -33.47 -14.76
CA GLU A 379 -39.31 -33.35 -16.11
C GLU A 379 -37.93 -34.04 -16.14
N GLU A 380 -37.80 -35.14 -16.87
CA GLU A 380 -36.50 -35.75 -17.17
C GLU A 380 -35.77 -34.98 -18.28
N PRO A 381 -34.45 -34.71 -18.14
CA PRO A 381 -33.60 -34.37 -19.26
C PRO A 381 -33.19 -35.65 -20.01
N ALA A 382 -33.40 -35.70 -21.33
CA ALA A 382 -32.90 -36.80 -22.14
C ALA A 382 -31.36 -36.74 -22.27
N GLU A 383 -30.68 -37.84 -21.94
CA GLU A 383 -29.24 -37.98 -22.15
C GLU A 383 -28.92 -38.21 -23.64
N GLU A 384 -28.34 -37.19 -24.31
CA GLU A 384 -27.71 -37.39 -25.62
C GLU A 384 -26.30 -37.99 -25.45
N GLU A 385 -26.05 -39.14 -26.07
CA GLU A 385 -24.78 -39.89 -25.97
C GLU A 385 -23.57 -39.08 -26.47
N CYS A 386 -22.80 -38.47 -25.56
CA CYS A 386 -21.51 -37.88 -25.90
C CYS A 386 -20.42 -38.96 -26.04
N GLU A 387 -19.86 -39.10 -27.24
CA GLU A 387 -18.72 -39.99 -27.51
C GLU A 387 -17.51 -39.62 -26.63
N THR A 388 -17.24 -40.43 -25.60
CA THR A 388 -16.14 -40.20 -24.66
C THR A 388 -14.78 -40.48 -25.30
N MET A 389 -14.12 -39.43 -25.81
CA MET A 389 -12.70 -39.51 -26.14
C MET A 389 -11.88 -39.76 -24.85
N THR A 390 -11.25 -40.93 -24.79
CA THR A 390 -10.47 -41.38 -23.63
C THR A 390 -9.20 -40.54 -23.42
N VAL A 391 -9.23 -39.61 -22.48
CA VAL A 391 -8.03 -38.89 -22.01
C VAL A 391 -7.40 -39.66 -20.86
N SER A 392 -6.39 -40.48 -21.16
CA SER A 392 -5.67 -41.25 -20.16
C SER A 392 -4.53 -40.45 -19.52
N GLU A 393 -4.74 -39.91 -18.33
CA GLU A 393 -3.73 -39.88 -17.25
C GLU A 393 -4.37 -39.50 -15.91
N CYS A 394 -4.10 -40.28 -14.86
CA CYS A 394 -4.74 -40.12 -13.55
C CYS A 394 -4.17 -38.93 -12.77
N LEU A 395 -4.74 -37.74 -13.00
CA LEU A 395 -4.86 -36.73 -11.95
C LEU A 395 -5.77 -37.30 -10.84
N ARG A 396 -5.65 -36.79 -9.61
CA ARG A 396 -6.64 -37.08 -8.56
C ARG A 396 -7.90 -36.28 -8.86
N ASP A 397 -9.05 -36.93 -8.82
CA ASP A 397 -10.35 -36.33 -9.18
C ASP A 397 -10.62 -35.06 -8.37
N ASP A 398 -10.36 -35.07 -7.04
CA ASP A 398 -10.44 -33.88 -6.18
C ASP A 398 -9.67 -32.67 -6.74
N GLN A 399 -8.48 -32.92 -7.31
CA GLN A 399 -7.60 -31.90 -7.88
C GLN A 399 -7.92 -31.56 -9.34
N TYR A 400 -8.88 -32.25 -9.97
CA TYR A 400 -9.47 -31.85 -11.23
C TYR A 400 -10.66 -30.93 -10.96
N ASP A 401 -11.56 -31.34 -10.07
CA ASP A 401 -12.76 -30.59 -9.70
C ASP A 401 -12.43 -29.20 -9.13
N GLU A 402 -11.46 -29.10 -8.20
CA GLU A 402 -10.93 -27.81 -7.71
C GLU A 402 -10.54 -26.85 -8.84
N LYS A 403 -9.95 -27.36 -9.93
CA LYS A 403 -9.50 -26.53 -11.07
C LYS A 403 -10.65 -26.18 -12.00
N VAL A 404 -11.62 -27.07 -12.18
CA VAL A 404 -12.84 -26.78 -12.95
C VAL A 404 -13.63 -25.68 -12.25
N GLU A 405 -13.77 -25.71 -10.93
CA GLU A 405 -14.38 -24.61 -10.16
C GLU A 405 -13.59 -23.29 -10.27
N GLU A 406 -12.25 -23.31 -10.18
CA GLU A 406 -11.43 -22.11 -10.39
C GLU A 406 -11.60 -21.52 -11.81
N ASP A 407 -11.61 -22.36 -12.85
CA ASP A 407 -11.80 -21.94 -14.25
C ASP A 407 -13.22 -21.43 -14.51
N GLU A 408 -14.27 -22.09 -13.99
CA GLU A 408 -15.66 -21.59 -14.11
C GLU A 408 -15.82 -20.22 -13.45
N GLN A 409 -15.28 -20.03 -12.24
CA GLN A 409 -15.23 -18.73 -11.58
C GLN A 409 -14.44 -17.70 -12.39
N MET A 410 -13.39 -18.11 -13.11
CA MET A 410 -12.64 -17.21 -14.00
C MET A 410 -13.48 -16.81 -15.23
N LEU A 411 -14.17 -17.77 -15.86
CA LEU A 411 -15.11 -17.51 -16.95
C LEU A 411 -16.25 -16.59 -16.52
N GLU A 412 -16.78 -16.75 -15.30
CA GLU A 412 -17.73 -15.82 -14.70
C GLU A 412 -17.17 -14.39 -14.58
N ARG A 413 -15.94 -14.22 -14.09
CA ARG A 413 -15.31 -12.89 -13.99
C ARG A 413 -15.15 -12.25 -15.37
N TYR A 414 -14.79 -13.02 -16.40
CA TYR A 414 -14.74 -12.53 -17.79
C TYR A 414 -16.13 -12.18 -18.36
N LYS A 415 -17.17 -12.96 -18.08
CA LYS A 415 -18.57 -12.62 -18.42
C LYS A 415 -18.97 -11.31 -17.73
N GLN A 416 -18.65 -11.14 -16.45
CA GLN A 416 -18.98 -9.95 -15.66
C GLN A 416 -18.21 -8.69 -16.12
N GLU A 417 -16.92 -8.78 -16.46
CA GLU A 417 -16.15 -7.64 -17.01
C GLU A 417 -16.77 -7.18 -18.34
N ARG A 418 -17.02 -8.11 -19.28
CA ARG A 418 -17.66 -7.82 -20.57
C ARG A 418 -19.05 -7.19 -20.43
N MET A 419 -19.87 -7.66 -19.49
CA MET A 419 -21.19 -7.08 -19.22
C MET A 419 -21.09 -5.67 -18.64
N ASP A 420 -20.09 -5.38 -17.79
CA ASP A 420 -19.85 -4.03 -17.25
C ASP A 420 -19.28 -3.07 -18.32
N GLU A 421 -18.58 -3.58 -19.35
CA GLU A 421 -18.18 -2.78 -20.52
C GLU A 421 -19.39 -2.33 -21.36
N MET A 422 -20.31 -3.26 -21.63
CA MET A 422 -21.48 -3.03 -22.49
C MET A 422 -22.60 -2.27 -21.77
N PHE A 423 -22.79 -2.53 -20.47
CA PHE A 423 -23.90 -2.04 -19.65
C PHE A 423 -23.39 -1.46 -18.32
N PRO A 424 -22.60 -0.37 -18.36
CA PRO A 424 -21.87 0.13 -17.20
C PRO A 424 -22.78 0.60 -16.06
N ASP A 425 -22.52 0.04 -14.87
CA ASP A 425 -23.29 0.23 -13.64
C ASP A 425 -24.78 -0.23 -13.71
N GLU A 426 -25.22 -0.93 -14.76
CA GLU A 426 -26.59 -1.46 -14.87
C GLU A 426 -26.78 -2.70 -13.98
N VAL A 427 -27.91 -2.73 -13.23
CA VAL A 427 -28.27 -3.83 -12.34
C VAL A 427 -29.80 -4.01 -12.34
N ASP A 428 -30.25 -5.26 -12.51
CA ASP A 428 -31.66 -5.59 -12.48
C ASP A 428 -32.28 -5.44 -11.08
N THR A 429 -33.49 -4.91 -11.04
CA THR A 429 -34.30 -4.87 -9.82
C THR A 429 -34.78 -6.28 -9.47
N PRO A 430 -34.77 -6.66 -8.18
CA PRO A 430 -35.24 -7.97 -7.76
C PRO A 430 -36.78 -7.97 -7.78
N ARG A 431 -37.41 -9.14 -7.78
CA ARG A 431 -38.88 -9.23 -7.65
C ARG A 431 -39.30 -9.42 -6.19
N ASP A 432 -38.42 -10.00 -5.41
CA ASP A 432 -38.67 -10.67 -4.13
C ASP A 432 -38.46 -9.70 -2.94
N VAL A 433 -37.65 -8.65 -3.15
CA VAL A 433 -37.32 -7.63 -2.15
C VAL A 433 -37.72 -6.26 -2.69
N PRO A 434 -38.55 -5.46 -1.98
CA PRO A 434 -38.89 -4.11 -2.42
C PRO A 434 -37.65 -3.24 -2.73
N ALA A 435 -37.67 -2.55 -3.86
CA ALA A 435 -36.48 -1.83 -4.35
C ALA A 435 -36.04 -0.72 -3.39
N ARG A 436 -36.96 -0.09 -2.66
CA ARG A 436 -36.64 0.87 -1.59
C ARG A 436 -35.75 0.25 -0.51
N VAL A 437 -36.01 -1.01 -0.11
CA VAL A 437 -35.24 -1.72 0.93
C VAL A 437 -33.86 -2.11 0.38
N ARG A 438 -33.79 -2.75 -0.79
CA ARG A 438 -32.50 -3.14 -1.42
C ARG A 438 -31.59 -1.95 -1.68
N PHE A 439 -32.15 -0.77 -1.94
CA PHE A 439 -31.40 0.44 -2.25
C PHE A 439 -31.54 1.56 -1.18
N GLN A 440 -31.89 1.22 0.06
CA GLN A 440 -32.16 2.21 1.14
C GLN A 440 -30.99 3.18 1.39
N LYS A 441 -29.75 2.75 1.14
CA LYS A 441 -28.53 3.56 1.29
C LYS A 441 -28.16 4.40 0.05
N TYR A 442 -28.99 4.40 -1.00
CA TYR A 442 -28.77 5.17 -2.23
C TYR A 442 -29.66 6.41 -2.29
N ARG A 443 -29.15 7.48 -2.92
CA ARG A 443 -29.88 8.73 -3.16
C ARG A 443 -29.69 9.22 -4.59
N GLY A 444 -30.73 9.83 -5.15
CA GLY A 444 -30.67 10.44 -6.48
C GLY A 444 -29.89 11.76 -6.47
N LEU A 445 -28.88 11.88 -7.33
CA LEU A 445 -28.16 13.14 -7.57
C LEU A 445 -28.53 13.70 -8.95
N LYS A 446 -29.00 14.94 -8.98
CA LYS A 446 -29.31 15.67 -10.23
C LYS A 446 -28.08 15.84 -11.14
N SER A 447 -26.90 16.02 -10.56
CA SER A 447 -25.65 16.17 -11.30
C SER A 447 -24.49 15.68 -10.45
N PHE A 448 -23.83 14.61 -10.89
CA PHE A 448 -22.69 14.02 -10.19
C PHE A 448 -21.53 15.01 -9.95
N ARG A 449 -21.37 16.02 -10.82
CA ARG A 449 -20.33 17.03 -10.71
C ARG A 449 -20.72 18.20 -9.80
N THR A 450 -21.96 18.68 -9.88
CA THR A 450 -22.37 19.96 -9.27
C THR A 450 -23.29 19.83 -8.06
N SER A 451 -23.90 18.66 -7.82
CA SER A 451 -24.55 18.40 -6.53
C SER A 451 -23.50 18.35 -5.42
N PRO A 452 -23.75 18.94 -4.24
CA PRO A 452 -22.90 18.76 -3.07
C PRO A 452 -23.04 17.34 -2.52
N TRP A 453 -22.03 16.93 -1.76
CA TRP A 453 -22.01 15.72 -0.95
C TRP A 453 -21.00 16.01 0.18
N ASP A 454 -21.38 15.77 1.44
CA ASP A 454 -20.50 16.01 2.59
C ASP A 454 -19.54 14.82 2.78
N PRO A 455 -18.21 15.02 2.79
CA PRO A 455 -17.24 13.95 3.07
C PRO A 455 -17.43 13.27 4.43
N LYS A 456 -18.03 13.96 5.42
CA LYS A 456 -18.17 13.46 6.81
C LYS A 456 -19.54 12.84 7.11
N GLU A 457 -20.41 12.73 6.13
CA GLU A 457 -21.73 12.11 6.27
C GLU A 457 -21.64 10.57 6.23
N ASN A 458 -22.19 9.90 7.26
CA ASN A 458 -22.36 8.45 7.32
C ASN A 458 -21.04 7.66 7.17
N LEU A 459 -20.03 8.06 7.96
CA LEU A 459 -18.71 7.43 7.99
C LEU A 459 -18.74 6.03 8.66
N PRO A 460 -17.98 5.04 8.17
CA PRO A 460 -17.74 3.77 8.86
C PRO A 460 -16.99 3.96 10.18
N ARG A 461 -17.15 3.03 11.14
CA ARG A 461 -16.39 3.03 12.41
C ARG A 461 -14.88 3.08 12.22
N ASP A 462 -14.36 2.47 11.15
CA ASP A 462 -12.92 2.50 10.83
C ASP A 462 -12.38 3.90 10.48
N TYR A 463 -13.23 4.85 10.10
CA TYR A 463 -12.81 6.25 9.92
C TYR A 463 -12.47 6.96 11.25
N ALA A 464 -12.84 6.39 12.41
CA ALA A 464 -12.39 6.88 13.72
C ALA A 464 -11.02 6.32 14.15
N ARG A 465 -10.54 5.24 13.50
CA ARG A 465 -9.23 4.61 13.81
C ARG A 465 -8.06 5.24 13.06
N ILE A 466 -8.34 6.02 12.01
CA ILE A 466 -7.35 6.62 11.11
C ILE A 466 -6.95 8.04 11.53
N PHE A 467 -5.75 8.45 11.13
CA PHE A 467 -5.27 9.82 11.30
C PHE A 467 -5.56 10.68 10.05
N GLN A 468 -6.13 11.87 10.26
CA GLN A 468 -6.36 12.90 9.24
C GLN A 468 -5.35 14.06 9.38
N PHE A 469 -4.83 14.57 8.27
CA PHE A 469 -4.02 15.80 8.25
C PHE A 469 -4.89 17.03 7.97
N GLN A 470 -4.66 18.14 8.68
CA GLN A 470 -5.31 19.44 8.37
C GLN A 470 -4.89 19.99 6.99
N ASP A 471 -3.62 19.86 6.63
CA ASP A 471 -3.09 20.11 5.27
C ASP A 471 -1.89 19.20 5.03
N PHE A 472 -2.12 18.08 4.32
CA PHE A 472 -1.09 17.12 3.96
C PHE A 472 0.05 17.75 3.13
N CYS A 473 -0.26 18.71 2.25
CA CYS A 473 0.72 19.34 1.38
C CYS A 473 1.63 20.33 2.13
N ARG A 474 1.12 21.07 3.10
CA ARG A 474 1.91 21.94 3.99
C ARG A 474 2.76 21.12 4.95
N THR A 475 2.20 20.12 5.60
CA THR A 475 2.94 19.22 6.52
C THR A 475 4.11 18.56 5.80
N ARG A 476 3.87 17.94 4.65
CA ARG A 476 4.91 17.32 3.80
C ARG A 476 6.00 18.32 3.37
N LYS A 477 5.64 19.55 2.96
CA LYS A 477 6.61 20.59 2.58
C LYS A 477 7.44 21.09 3.76
N HIS A 478 6.86 21.15 4.96
CA HIS A 478 7.58 21.52 6.18
C HIS A 478 8.56 20.41 6.59
N LEU A 479 8.10 19.16 6.61
CA LEU A 479 8.89 17.98 6.97
C LEU A 479 10.10 17.80 6.03
N PHE A 480 9.92 17.88 4.71
CA PHE A 480 11.05 17.82 3.77
C PHE A 480 12.02 19.01 3.94
N ARG A 481 11.52 20.22 4.22
CA ARG A 481 12.38 21.38 4.51
C ARG A 481 13.19 21.20 5.80
N LYS A 482 12.66 20.48 6.79
CA LYS A 482 13.36 20.14 8.04
C LYS A 482 14.58 19.28 7.71
N ILE A 483 14.36 18.15 7.04
CA ILE A 483 15.41 17.19 6.61
C ILE A 483 16.46 17.85 5.70
N GLU A 484 16.04 18.73 4.78
CA GLU A 484 16.94 19.43 3.85
C GLU A 484 17.76 20.58 4.49
N LYS A 485 17.58 20.89 5.79
CA LYS A 485 18.22 22.06 6.44
C LYS A 485 18.76 21.86 7.84
N GLU A 486 18.13 21.01 8.65
CA GLU A 486 18.55 20.73 10.00
C GLU A 486 19.50 19.53 9.95
N GLU A 487 20.79 19.76 10.21
CA GLU A 487 21.77 18.69 10.40
C GLU A 487 21.44 17.97 11.72
N THR A 488 20.54 17.00 11.65
CA THR A 488 20.08 16.21 12.80
C THR A 488 21.26 15.47 13.43
N GLU A 489 21.45 15.67 14.74
CA GLU A 489 22.43 14.94 15.55
C GLU A 489 22.12 13.44 15.49
N GLY A 490 22.99 12.67 14.82
CA GLY A 490 22.67 11.32 14.35
C GLY A 490 23.85 10.64 13.66
N ALA A 491 23.69 9.36 13.33
CA ALA A 491 24.73 8.59 12.64
C ALA A 491 24.82 9.04 11.17
N SER A 492 26.00 9.49 10.74
CA SER A 492 26.19 10.11 9.42
C SER A 492 26.36 9.10 8.28
N VAL A 493 25.97 9.51 7.07
CA VAL A 493 26.05 8.68 5.85
C VAL A 493 27.48 8.23 5.59
N GLY A 494 27.66 6.91 5.40
CA GLY A 494 28.97 6.29 5.18
C GLY A 494 29.61 5.67 6.41
N TRP A 495 29.09 5.93 7.62
CA TRP A 495 29.50 5.19 8.82
C TRP A 495 28.99 3.75 8.77
N TYR A 496 29.83 2.83 9.25
CA TYR A 496 29.44 1.46 9.59
C TYR A 496 28.87 1.48 11.01
N VAL A 497 27.64 0.97 11.17
CA VAL A 497 26.90 1.02 12.43
C VAL A 497 26.21 -0.30 12.73
N THR A 498 26.00 -0.59 14.01
CA THR A 498 25.14 -1.68 14.48
C THR A 498 23.89 -1.07 15.12
N LEU A 499 22.72 -1.35 14.53
CA LEU A 499 21.41 -0.95 15.04
C LEU A 499 20.87 -2.04 15.96
N HIS A 500 20.47 -1.70 17.18
CA HIS A 500 19.78 -2.61 18.10
C HIS A 500 18.27 -2.36 18.01
N VAL A 501 17.57 -3.21 17.25
CA VAL A 501 16.12 -3.10 17.01
C VAL A 501 15.38 -4.01 17.98
N CYS A 502 14.40 -3.48 18.70
CA CYS A 502 13.66 -4.19 19.74
C CYS A 502 12.40 -4.88 19.21
N ASN A 503 11.96 -5.89 19.94
CA ASN A 503 10.71 -6.64 19.73
C ASN A 503 10.58 -7.25 18.32
N VAL A 504 11.70 -7.72 17.76
CA VAL A 504 11.76 -8.35 16.43
C VAL A 504 11.54 -9.87 16.57
N PRO A 505 10.71 -10.51 15.72
CA PRO A 505 10.52 -11.96 15.76
C PRO A 505 11.69 -12.74 15.13
N VAL A 506 11.91 -13.98 15.61
CA VAL A 506 12.98 -14.88 15.12
C VAL A 506 12.94 -15.12 13.61
N SER A 507 11.74 -15.12 13.00
CA SER A 507 11.53 -15.34 11.56
C SER A 507 12.27 -14.34 10.66
N VAL A 508 12.58 -13.14 11.16
CA VAL A 508 13.45 -12.17 10.45
C VAL A 508 14.85 -12.75 10.27
N MET A 509 15.42 -13.32 11.33
CA MET A 509 16.75 -13.93 11.32
C MET A 509 16.78 -15.24 10.52
N GLU A 510 15.69 -16.00 10.50
CA GLU A 510 15.55 -17.19 9.66
C GLU A 510 15.54 -16.80 8.18
N SER A 511 14.74 -15.81 7.78
CA SER A 511 14.73 -15.30 6.39
C SER A 511 16.11 -14.78 5.93
N PHE A 512 16.87 -14.16 6.84
CA PHE A 512 18.25 -13.75 6.56
C PHE A 512 19.21 -14.95 6.42
N LYS A 513 19.08 -16.00 7.24
CA LYS A 513 19.86 -17.25 7.14
C LYS A 513 19.53 -18.08 5.89
N GLU A 514 18.32 -17.96 5.35
CA GLU A 514 17.98 -18.51 4.02
C GLU A 514 18.76 -17.81 2.90
N GLY A 515 19.07 -16.53 3.08
CA GLY A 515 19.77 -15.67 2.12
C GLY A 515 18.94 -14.49 1.59
N LYS A 516 17.74 -14.25 2.12
CA LYS A 516 16.90 -13.10 1.70
C LYS A 516 17.52 -11.78 2.20
N PRO A 517 17.50 -10.71 1.38
CA PRO A 517 18.21 -9.47 1.68
C PRO A 517 17.48 -8.62 2.73
N LEU A 518 18.06 -8.50 3.92
CA LEU A 518 17.50 -7.69 5.00
C LEU A 518 17.77 -6.19 4.76
N VAL A 519 16.71 -5.46 4.41
CA VAL A 519 16.72 -4.00 4.17
C VAL A 519 15.94 -3.29 5.26
N LEU A 520 16.54 -2.23 5.82
CA LEU A 520 15.95 -1.38 6.85
C LEU A 520 15.91 0.08 6.39
N PHE A 521 14.89 0.83 6.78
CA PHE A 521 14.86 2.29 6.58
C PHE A 521 14.19 3.04 7.73
N SER A 522 14.66 4.25 8.02
CA SER A 522 14.05 5.16 8.98
C SER A 522 12.72 5.69 8.42
N LEU A 523 11.65 5.54 9.18
CA LEU A 523 10.39 6.21 8.90
C LEU A 523 10.52 7.72 9.11
N LEU A 524 9.77 8.49 8.32
CA LEU A 524 9.58 9.91 8.59
C LEU A 524 8.47 10.08 9.64
N PRO A 525 8.48 11.16 10.44
CA PRO A 525 7.47 11.40 11.46
C PRO A 525 6.04 11.20 10.94
N HIS A 526 5.28 10.36 11.64
CA HIS A 526 3.90 9.96 11.32
C HIS A 526 3.73 8.98 10.15
N GLU A 527 4.79 8.37 9.58
CA GLU A 527 4.63 7.34 8.53
C GLU A 527 4.18 5.96 9.06
N GLN A 528 4.22 5.70 10.37
CA GLN A 528 3.66 4.50 11.01
C GLN A 528 2.13 4.55 11.16
N LYS A 529 1.55 5.75 11.10
CA LYS A 529 0.13 5.99 11.38
C LYS A 529 -0.76 5.59 10.20
N MET A 530 -1.89 4.96 10.47
CA MET A 530 -2.86 4.52 9.47
C MET A 530 -3.69 5.70 8.92
N SER A 531 -3.89 5.72 7.60
CA SER A 531 -4.76 6.68 6.92
C SER A 531 -5.27 6.12 5.58
N VAL A 532 -5.99 6.93 4.81
CA VAL A 532 -6.51 6.58 3.49
C VAL A 532 -5.53 7.05 2.41
N LEU A 533 -4.84 6.09 1.78
CA LEU A 533 -3.88 6.35 0.71
C LEU A 533 -4.56 6.29 -0.66
N ASN A 534 -4.20 7.23 -1.53
CA ASN A 534 -4.72 7.34 -2.88
C ASN A 534 -3.58 7.14 -3.90
N PHE A 535 -3.57 6.02 -4.61
CA PHE A 535 -2.57 5.70 -5.63
C PHE A 535 -3.12 5.94 -7.03
N LEU A 536 -2.38 6.62 -7.92
CA LEU A 536 -2.71 6.68 -9.35
C LEU A 536 -2.03 5.50 -10.06
N VAL A 537 -2.83 4.59 -10.62
CA VAL A 537 -2.38 3.27 -11.12
C VAL A 537 -2.90 3.03 -12.53
N ARG A 538 -2.12 2.31 -13.34
CA ARG A 538 -2.53 1.75 -14.65
C ARG A 538 -2.28 0.24 -14.65
N ARG A 539 -3.18 -0.52 -15.27
CA ARG A 539 -3.02 -1.96 -15.52
C ARG A 539 -1.76 -2.20 -16.37
N HIS A 540 -1.04 -3.28 -16.07
CA HIS A 540 0.18 -3.63 -16.77
C HIS A 540 -0.17 -4.40 -18.06
N PRO A 541 0.40 -4.06 -19.24
CA PRO A 541 -0.02 -4.66 -20.51
C PRO A 541 0.17 -6.17 -20.64
N SER A 542 0.93 -6.82 -19.74
CA SER A 542 1.08 -8.29 -19.72
C SER A 542 -0.08 -9.02 -19.05
N ASN A 543 -0.96 -8.34 -18.30
CA ASN A 543 -1.99 -8.99 -17.50
C ASN A 543 -3.41 -8.75 -18.06
N SER A 544 -3.93 -9.78 -18.73
CA SER A 544 -5.29 -9.82 -19.31
C SER A 544 -6.37 -10.31 -18.34
N GLU A 545 -6.07 -10.61 -17.07
CA GLU A 545 -7.07 -11.07 -16.09
C GLU A 545 -8.01 -9.95 -15.60
N PRO A 546 -9.32 -10.24 -15.43
CA PRO A 546 -10.29 -9.31 -14.87
C PRO A 546 -10.12 -9.18 -13.35
N VAL A 547 -9.45 -8.12 -12.90
CA VAL A 547 -9.27 -7.82 -11.47
C VAL A 547 -10.39 -6.93 -10.96
N ARG A 548 -11.07 -7.38 -9.90
CA ARG A 548 -12.31 -6.79 -9.38
C ARG A 548 -12.05 -5.87 -8.18
N ALA A 549 -12.82 -4.81 -8.05
CA ALA A 549 -12.78 -3.97 -6.85
C ALA A 549 -13.16 -4.80 -5.59
N LYS A 550 -12.41 -4.60 -4.51
CA LYS A 550 -12.37 -5.35 -3.25
C LYS A 550 -11.70 -6.74 -3.28
N GLU A 551 -11.14 -7.17 -4.41
CA GLU A 551 -10.21 -8.31 -4.43
C GLU A 551 -8.96 -7.97 -3.60
N GLU A 552 -8.38 -8.94 -2.89
CA GLU A 552 -7.18 -8.72 -2.06
C GLU A 552 -5.94 -8.68 -2.95
N LEU A 553 -5.21 -7.57 -2.90
CA LEU A 553 -4.02 -7.33 -3.73
C LEU A 553 -2.82 -6.97 -2.85
N ILE A 554 -1.63 -7.34 -3.32
CA ILE A 554 -0.35 -7.05 -2.66
C ILE A 554 0.19 -5.72 -3.18
N PHE A 555 0.37 -4.76 -2.29
CA PHE A 555 0.91 -3.43 -2.57
C PHE A 555 2.37 -3.33 -2.15
N HIS A 556 3.25 -2.97 -3.09
CA HIS A 556 4.56 -2.41 -2.77
C HIS A 556 4.47 -0.89 -2.91
N CYS A 557 4.41 -0.16 -1.80
CA CYS A 557 4.35 1.30 -1.77
C CYS A 557 5.70 1.87 -1.31
N GLY A 558 6.52 2.32 -2.28
CA GLY A 558 7.91 2.70 -2.04
C GLY A 558 8.71 1.50 -1.49
N PHE A 559 8.98 1.51 -0.20
CA PHE A 559 9.67 0.41 0.48
C PHE A 559 8.71 -0.56 1.20
N ARG A 560 7.54 -0.08 1.67
CA ARG A 560 6.56 -0.87 2.43
C ARG A 560 5.91 -1.96 1.57
N ARG A 561 5.62 -3.12 2.16
CA ARG A 561 4.74 -4.17 1.61
C ARG A 561 3.52 -4.35 2.50
N PHE A 562 2.34 -4.52 1.92
CA PHE A 562 1.12 -4.91 2.64
C PHE A 562 0.09 -5.54 1.70
N ARG A 563 -0.85 -6.32 2.25
CA ARG A 563 -2.03 -6.83 1.54
C ARG A 563 -3.24 -5.96 1.89
N ALA A 564 -4.12 -5.67 0.93
CA ALA A 564 -5.36 -4.93 1.18
C ALA A 564 -6.38 -5.08 0.05
N SER A 565 -7.64 -4.63 0.27
CA SER A 565 -8.77 -4.78 -0.67
C SER A 565 -9.24 -3.46 -1.33
N PRO A 566 -8.81 -3.19 -2.58
CA PRO A 566 -9.26 -2.15 -3.51
C PRO A 566 -10.62 -1.46 -3.38
N LEU A 567 -10.66 -0.12 -3.36
CA LEU A 567 -11.65 0.63 -4.13
C LEU A 567 -10.99 1.29 -5.35
N PHE A 568 -11.48 0.98 -6.56
CA PHE A 568 -11.04 1.63 -7.80
C PHE A 568 -11.96 2.80 -8.14
N SER A 569 -11.41 3.94 -8.52
CA SER A 569 -12.17 5.16 -8.81
C SER A 569 -11.63 5.92 -10.01
N GLN A 570 -12.49 6.70 -10.68
CA GLN A 570 -12.08 7.55 -11.80
C GLN A 570 -11.10 8.65 -11.36
N HIS A 571 -10.03 8.87 -12.13
CA HIS A 571 -9.11 9.99 -11.94
C HIS A 571 -9.70 11.29 -12.51
N THR A 572 -10.60 11.92 -11.75
CA THR A 572 -11.24 13.20 -12.08
C THR A 572 -10.77 14.32 -11.13
N SER A 573 -10.91 15.57 -11.57
CA SER A 573 -10.58 16.78 -10.79
C SER A 573 -11.77 17.41 -10.07
N ALA A 574 -12.78 16.60 -9.72
CA ALA A 574 -13.95 17.01 -8.95
C ALA A 574 -14.04 16.13 -7.70
N ASP A 575 -14.50 16.68 -6.60
CA ASP A 575 -14.57 16.09 -5.24
C ASP A 575 -15.29 14.73 -5.13
N LYS A 576 -16.11 14.38 -6.14
CA LYS A 576 -16.84 13.11 -6.22
C LYS A 576 -16.29 12.26 -7.36
N HIS A 577 -15.89 11.03 -7.05
CA HIS A 577 -15.30 10.10 -8.01
C HIS A 577 -16.21 8.86 -8.18
N LYS A 578 -16.50 8.46 -9.42
CA LYS A 578 -17.26 7.23 -9.66
C LYS A 578 -16.37 6.04 -9.28
N LEU A 579 -16.92 5.09 -8.52
CA LEU A 579 -16.35 3.75 -8.36
C LEU A 579 -16.34 3.04 -9.73
N GLU A 580 -15.25 2.35 -10.06
CA GLU A 580 -15.21 1.36 -11.14
C GLU A 580 -15.18 -0.05 -10.55
N ARG A 581 -15.85 -1.01 -11.19
CA ARG A 581 -15.95 -2.40 -10.68
C ARG A 581 -14.75 -3.27 -11.05
N PHE A 582 -14.07 -2.94 -12.14
CA PHE A 582 -12.94 -3.68 -12.68
C PHE A 582 -11.76 -2.75 -13.04
N LEU A 583 -10.55 -3.28 -13.01
CA LEU A 583 -9.35 -2.54 -13.41
C LEU A 583 -9.24 -2.46 -14.95
N ARG A 584 -9.74 -1.36 -15.53
CA ARG A 584 -9.69 -1.07 -16.97
C ARG A 584 -8.24 -1.11 -17.54
N PRO A 585 -8.00 -1.60 -18.76
CA PRO A 585 -6.66 -1.72 -19.33
C PRO A 585 -5.96 -0.37 -19.62
N ASP A 586 -6.62 0.56 -20.32
CA ASP A 586 -5.95 1.76 -20.86
C ASP A 586 -6.01 3.01 -19.96
N THR A 587 -6.92 3.06 -18.99
CA THR A 587 -7.19 4.27 -18.21
C THR A 587 -6.44 4.30 -16.87
N GLY A 588 -5.88 5.47 -16.52
CA GLY A 588 -5.38 5.71 -15.17
C GLY A 588 -6.52 5.78 -14.16
N LEU A 589 -6.53 4.87 -13.20
CA LEU A 589 -7.52 4.77 -12.13
C LEU A 589 -6.87 5.17 -10.79
N VAL A 590 -7.65 5.77 -9.90
CA VAL A 590 -7.21 6.03 -8.52
C VAL A 590 -7.69 4.90 -7.63
N VAL A 591 -6.72 4.20 -7.05
CA VAL A 591 -6.87 3.11 -6.10
C VAL A 591 -6.84 3.71 -4.70
N THR A 592 -7.94 3.58 -3.96
CA THR A 592 -8.10 4.12 -2.60
C THR A 592 -8.14 2.96 -1.60
N VAL A 593 -7.33 3.04 -0.53
CA VAL A 593 -7.19 1.97 0.46
C VAL A 593 -6.72 2.49 1.83
N TYR A 594 -7.02 1.77 2.92
CA TYR A 594 -6.40 2.01 4.22
C TYR A 594 -4.98 1.44 4.26
N ALA A 595 -3.99 2.23 4.67
CA ALA A 595 -2.60 1.80 4.82
C ALA A 595 -1.79 2.78 5.70
N PRO A 596 -0.56 2.43 6.13
CA PRO A 596 0.32 3.36 6.82
C PRO A 596 0.72 4.54 5.92
N ILE A 597 0.65 5.76 6.48
CA ILE A 597 0.99 7.01 5.80
C ILE A 597 2.39 6.90 5.16
N THR A 598 2.52 7.40 3.94
CA THR A 598 3.80 7.49 3.25
C THR A 598 3.85 8.83 2.53
N PHE A 599 4.96 9.58 2.64
CA PHE A 599 5.05 10.89 1.98
C PHE A 599 5.51 10.75 0.51
N PRO A 600 4.69 11.17 -0.48
CA PRO A 600 5.04 11.10 -1.90
C PRO A 600 6.09 12.14 -2.30
N PRO A 601 6.95 11.85 -3.30
CA PRO A 601 6.77 10.80 -4.30
C PRO A 601 7.19 9.40 -3.86
N ALA A 602 6.31 8.43 -4.07
CA ALA A 602 6.57 6.99 -3.94
C ALA A 602 6.01 6.28 -5.18
N SER A 603 6.77 5.32 -5.72
CA SER A 603 6.31 4.37 -6.74
C SER A 603 5.42 3.30 -6.11
N VAL A 604 4.49 2.76 -6.89
CA VAL A 604 3.53 1.74 -6.43
C VAL A 604 3.49 0.60 -7.45
N LEU A 605 3.67 -0.63 -6.97
CA LEU A 605 3.39 -1.85 -7.70
C LEU A 605 2.22 -2.58 -7.04
N VAL A 606 1.38 -3.21 -7.86
CA VAL A 606 0.22 -3.98 -7.40
C VAL A 606 0.28 -5.37 -8.03
N PHE A 607 0.34 -6.39 -7.17
CA PHE A 607 0.43 -7.79 -7.57
C PHE A 607 -0.78 -8.59 -7.10
N LYS A 608 -1.08 -9.67 -7.83
CA LYS A 608 -1.95 -10.76 -7.38
C LYS A 608 -1.09 -11.85 -6.72
N GLU A 609 -1.65 -12.60 -5.78
CA GLU A 609 -1.09 -13.90 -5.41
C GLU A 609 -1.73 -14.99 -6.28
N ARG A 610 -0.94 -15.95 -6.75
CA ARG A 610 -1.37 -17.01 -7.68
C ARG A 610 -1.49 -18.33 -6.92
N SER A 611 -2.64 -19.02 -7.04
CA SER A 611 -2.98 -20.27 -6.33
C SER A 611 -2.19 -21.52 -6.75
N ASN A 612 -1.05 -21.37 -7.44
CA ASN A 612 -0.19 -22.48 -7.84
C ASN A 612 0.69 -22.95 -6.66
N GLY A 613 0.29 -24.02 -5.98
CA GLY A 613 0.94 -24.59 -4.77
C GLY A 613 2.33 -25.22 -4.96
N ASN A 614 3.29 -24.49 -5.52
CA ASN A 614 4.73 -24.75 -5.44
C ASN A 614 5.40 -23.62 -4.64
N ASP A 615 6.49 -23.92 -3.91
CA ASP A 615 7.15 -23.02 -2.92
C ASP A 615 7.79 -21.71 -3.45
N TRP A 616 7.48 -21.29 -4.68
CA TRP A 616 7.80 -19.98 -5.21
C TRP A 616 6.50 -19.26 -5.55
N ALA A 617 5.99 -18.45 -4.61
CA ALA A 617 4.80 -17.64 -4.82
C ALA A 617 5.01 -16.65 -5.96
N LEU A 618 4.54 -17.01 -7.16
CA LEU A 618 4.57 -16.10 -8.31
C LEU A 618 3.50 -15.02 -8.09
N HIS A 619 3.96 -13.88 -7.59
CA HIS A 619 3.12 -12.71 -7.53
C HIS A 619 3.07 -12.07 -8.93
N ASP A 620 1.90 -12.09 -9.56
CA ASP A 620 1.69 -11.61 -10.93
C ASP A 620 1.40 -10.10 -10.93
N LEU A 621 2.20 -9.31 -11.67
CA LEU A 621 2.09 -7.85 -11.74
C LEU A 621 0.82 -7.45 -12.49
N ILE A 622 -0.21 -7.08 -11.73
CA ILE A 622 -1.46 -6.55 -12.28
C ILE A 622 -1.24 -5.12 -12.79
N ALA A 623 -0.56 -4.29 -12.00
CA ALA A 623 -0.63 -2.84 -12.20
C ALA A 623 0.58 -2.07 -11.65
N THR A 624 0.80 -0.89 -12.23
CA THR A 624 1.95 -0.01 -11.94
C THR A 624 1.47 1.43 -11.75
N GLY A 625 2.11 2.19 -10.85
CA GLY A 625 1.62 3.51 -10.50
C GLY A 625 2.49 4.31 -9.54
N SER A 626 1.88 5.34 -8.95
CA SER A 626 2.52 6.23 -7.98
C SER A 626 1.53 6.72 -6.92
N LEU A 627 2.02 7.00 -5.72
CA LEU A 627 1.24 7.62 -4.67
C LEU A 627 0.90 9.08 -5.03
N LEU A 628 -0.39 9.40 -5.08
CA LEU A 628 -0.91 10.72 -5.41
C LEU A 628 -0.96 11.60 -4.15
N SER A 629 -1.71 11.15 -3.15
CA SER A 629 -1.97 11.88 -1.90
C SER A 629 -2.49 10.94 -0.80
N VAL A 630 -2.66 11.48 0.42
CA VAL A 630 -3.09 10.73 1.61
C VAL A 630 -4.19 11.54 2.28
N ASP A 631 -5.38 11.46 1.68
CA ASP A 631 -6.53 12.32 2.00
C ASP A 631 -7.78 11.41 2.18
N PRO A 632 -8.37 11.33 3.39
CA PRO A 632 -9.57 10.53 3.65
C PRO A 632 -10.86 11.18 3.12
N ASP A 633 -10.88 12.49 2.91
CA ASP A 633 -12.06 13.23 2.43
C ASP A 633 -12.39 12.99 0.93
N ARG A 634 -11.66 12.09 0.25
CA ARG A 634 -11.83 11.76 -1.17
C ARG A 634 -13.04 10.85 -1.39
N ILE A 635 -14.19 11.44 -1.72
CA ILE A 635 -15.45 10.71 -1.85
C ILE A 635 -15.46 9.78 -3.09
N VAL A 636 -15.51 8.46 -2.86
CA VAL A 636 -15.71 7.43 -3.89
C VAL A 636 -17.16 6.92 -3.85
N ILE A 637 -17.93 7.20 -4.90
CA ILE A 637 -19.37 6.89 -4.95
C ILE A 637 -19.64 5.72 -5.90
N LYS A 638 -20.26 4.66 -5.37
CA LYS A 638 -20.82 3.57 -6.19
C LYS A 638 -22.08 4.05 -6.91
N ARG A 639 -22.08 3.94 -8.25
CA ARG A 639 -23.28 4.11 -9.06
C ARG A 639 -24.12 2.83 -9.10
N LEU A 640 -25.42 2.98 -9.30
CA LEU A 640 -26.30 1.98 -9.89
C LEU A 640 -27.14 2.64 -11.00
N VAL A 641 -27.56 1.85 -11.98
CA VAL A 641 -28.52 2.23 -13.02
C VAL A 641 -29.58 1.14 -13.07
N LEU A 642 -30.82 1.49 -12.73
CA LEU A 642 -31.97 0.60 -12.86
C LEU A 642 -32.52 0.73 -14.29
N SER A 643 -32.53 -0.35 -15.05
CA SER A 643 -33.04 -0.37 -16.42
C SER A 643 -34.55 -0.62 -16.46
N GLY A 644 -35.22 -0.19 -17.53
CA GLY A 644 -36.68 -0.28 -17.65
C GLY A 644 -37.17 0.01 -19.07
N HIS A 645 -38.30 -0.60 -19.44
CA HIS A 645 -38.78 -0.62 -20.82
C HIS A 645 -39.97 0.32 -21.04
N PRO A 646 -39.92 1.30 -21.97
CA PRO A 646 -41.09 2.08 -22.35
C PRO A 646 -42.10 1.22 -23.12
N PHE A 647 -43.34 1.13 -22.66
CA PHE A 647 -44.38 0.26 -23.23
C PHE A 647 -45.44 1.04 -24.04
N LYS A 648 -45.92 2.17 -23.52
CA LYS A 648 -46.83 3.08 -24.26
C LYS A 648 -46.19 4.44 -24.35
N ILE A 649 -46.03 4.96 -25.57
CA ILE A 649 -45.30 6.22 -25.84
C ILE A 649 -46.30 7.25 -26.40
N PHE A 650 -46.27 8.45 -25.82
CA PHE A 650 -46.98 9.65 -26.27
C PHE A 650 -45.96 10.79 -26.45
N THR A 651 -46.39 11.91 -27.04
CA THR A 651 -45.51 13.01 -27.52
C THR A 651 -44.50 13.57 -26.51
N ARG A 652 -44.83 13.59 -25.21
CA ARG A 652 -43.91 13.98 -24.12
C ARG A 652 -44.04 13.12 -22.86
N THR A 653 -44.75 11.99 -22.93
CA THR A 653 -44.98 11.10 -21.78
C THR A 653 -44.92 9.65 -22.23
N ALA A 654 -44.38 8.77 -21.38
CA ALA A 654 -44.37 7.34 -21.66
C ALA A 654 -44.72 6.54 -20.39
N VAL A 655 -45.39 5.40 -20.57
CA VAL A 655 -45.57 4.40 -19.52
C VAL A 655 -44.39 3.43 -19.57
N VAL A 656 -43.65 3.32 -18.48
CA VAL A 656 -42.50 2.44 -18.31
C VAL A 656 -42.88 1.24 -17.46
N ARG A 657 -42.35 0.06 -17.81
CA ARG A 657 -42.48 -1.21 -17.08
C ARG A 657 -41.11 -1.82 -16.77
N TYR A 658 -41.10 -2.81 -15.88
CA TYR A 658 -39.92 -3.61 -15.46
C TYR A 658 -38.78 -2.85 -14.77
N MET A 659 -38.91 -1.54 -14.50
CA MET A 659 -37.95 -0.83 -13.63
C MET A 659 -38.21 -1.12 -12.15
N PHE A 660 -39.49 -1.21 -11.77
CA PHE A 660 -39.94 -1.55 -10.42
C PHE A 660 -41.10 -2.55 -10.52
N PHE A 661 -41.35 -3.28 -9.44
CA PHE A 661 -42.44 -4.26 -9.34
C PHE A 661 -43.52 -3.90 -8.31
N SER A 662 -43.26 -2.93 -7.41
CA SER A 662 -44.25 -2.40 -6.46
C SER A 662 -44.62 -0.93 -6.76
N ARG A 663 -45.84 -0.55 -6.41
CA ARG A 663 -46.34 0.84 -6.48
C ARG A 663 -45.57 1.79 -5.55
N GLU A 664 -45.15 1.29 -4.40
CA GLU A 664 -44.50 2.06 -3.34
C GLU A 664 -43.07 2.45 -3.71
N ASP A 665 -42.32 1.55 -4.35
CA ASP A 665 -40.98 1.86 -4.85
C ASP A 665 -41.02 3.00 -5.88
N VAL A 666 -42.02 3.01 -6.78
CA VAL A 666 -42.24 4.11 -7.74
C VAL A 666 -42.51 5.44 -7.02
N MET A 667 -43.16 5.43 -5.86
CA MET A 667 -43.36 6.63 -5.04
C MET A 667 -42.05 7.06 -4.34
N TRP A 668 -41.31 6.11 -3.76
CA TRP A 668 -40.01 6.36 -3.11
C TRP A 668 -38.98 6.97 -4.07
N PHE A 669 -38.85 6.42 -5.29
CA PHE A 669 -37.92 6.93 -6.29
C PHE A 669 -38.48 8.09 -7.14
N LYS A 670 -39.68 8.61 -6.85
CA LYS A 670 -40.31 9.71 -7.59
C LYS A 670 -39.44 10.98 -7.72
N PRO A 671 -38.63 11.40 -6.72
CA PRO A 671 -37.76 12.57 -6.84
C PRO A 671 -36.55 12.38 -7.78
N VAL A 672 -36.28 11.18 -8.28
CA VAL A 672 -35.08 10.86 -9.07
C VAL A 672 -35.27 11.24 -10.54
N GLU A 673 -34.32 11.99 -11.11
CA GLU A 673 -34.33 12.31 -12.54
C GLU A 673 -34.05 11.07 -13.40
N LEU A 674 -34.92 10.82 -14.37
CA LEU A 674 -34.79 9.75 -15.35
C LEU A 674 -33.95 10.22 -16.55
N ARG A 675 -33.23 9.29 -17.16
CA ARG A 675 -32.49 9.49 -18.42
C ARG A 675 -32.70 8.31 -19.37
N THR A 676 -32.64 8.54 -20.68
CA THR A 676 -32.60 7.47 -21.68
C THR A 676 -31.20 7.28 -22.25
N LYS A 677 -30.92 6.12 -22.86
CA LYS A 677 -29.65 5.88 -23.59
C LYS A 677 -29.49 6.83 -24.80
N TRP A 678 -30.58 7.43 -25.28
CA TRP A 678 -30.65 8.45 -26.34
C TRP A 678 -30.55 9.91 -25.82
N GLY A 679 -30.19 10.12 -24.54
CA GLY A 679 -29.89 11.44 -23.99
C GLY A 679 -31.11 12.29 -23.57
N ARG A 680 -32.35 11.82 -23.73
CA ARG A 680 -33.55 12.46 -23.17
C ARG A 680 -33.52 12.41 -21.64
N ARG A 681 -34.09 13.43 -21.00
CA ARG A 681 -34.25 13.53 -19.53
C ARG A 681 -35.70 13.67 -19.14
N GLY A 682 -36.03 13.23 -17.93
CA GLY A 682 -37.41 13.16 -17.47
C GLY A 682 -37.56 12.93 -15.98
N HIS A 683 -38.79 12.71 -15.54
CA HIS A 683 -39.13 12.37 -14.16
C HIS A 683 -40.40 11.51 -14.09
N ILE A 684 -40.59 10.83 -12.95
CA ILE A 684 -41.78 10.04 -12.66
C ILE A 684 -42.93 10.99 -12.28
N LYS A 685 -44.07 10.89 -12.99
CA LYS A 685 -45.27 11.66 -12.65
C LYS A 685 -46.14 10.93 -11.63
N GLU A 686 -46.55 9.71 -11.96
CA GLU A 686 -47.52 8.90 -11.20
C GLU A 686 -47.32 7.40 -11.45
N PRO A 687 -47.41 6.54 -10.41
CA PRO A 687 -47.51 5.09 -10.58
C PRO A 687 -48.87 4.70 -11.18
N LEU A 688 -48.92 3.54 -11.84
CA LEU A 688 -50.12 2.98 -12.46
C LEU A 688 -50.33 1.54 -11.97
N GLY A 689 -51.44 1.29 -11.28
CA GLY A 689 -51.74 -0.03 -10.71
C GLY A 689 -50.81 -0.43 -9.57
N THR A 690 -50.67 -1.74 -9.36
CA THR A 690 -49.88 -2.38 -8.28
C THR A 690 -48.47 -2.78 -8.71
N HIS A 691 -48.34 -3.38 -9.90
CA HIS A 691 -47.13 -4.04 -10.43
C HIS A 691 -46.01 -3.09 -10.90
N GLY A 692 -45.79 -1.96 -10.22
CA GLY A 692 -44.67 -1.04 -10.48
C GLY A 692 -44.63 -0.34 -11.85
N HIS A 693 -45.71 -0.41 -12.64
CA HIS A 693 -45.83 0.42 -13.84
C HIS A 693 -45.87 1.90 -13.46
N MET A 694 -45.29 2.76 -14.29
CA MET A 694 -45.20 4.20 -13.99
C MET A 694 -45.31 5.06 -15.24
N LYS A 695 -45.91 6.24 -15.09
CA LYS A 695 -46.04 7.25 -16.15
C LYS A 695 -44.97 8.32 -15.94
N CYS A 696 -44.11 8.48 -16.92
CA CYS A 696 -42.98 9.41 -16.89
C CYS A 696 -43.20 10.56 -17.88
N HIS A 697 -42.68 11.73 -17.56
CA HIS A 697 -42.60 12.88 -18.47
C HIS A 697 -41.15 13.06 -18.95
N PHE A 698 -40.96 13.37 -20.23
CA PHE A 698 -39.65 13.59 -20.86
C PHE A 698 -39.59 14.94 -21.61
N ASP A 699 -38.37 15.44 -21.82
CA ASP A 699 -38.08 16.72 -22.46
C ASP A 699 -38.42 16.78 -23.97
N GLY A 700 -38.48 15.62 -24.65
CA GLY A 700 -39.04 15.45 -26.00
C GLY A 700 -38.70 14.10 -26.61
#